data_AF-A0A413J6Y6-F1
#
_entry.id   AF-A0A413J6Y6-F1
#
_cell.length_a   1.000
_cell.length_b   1.000
_cell.length_c   1.000
_cell.angle_alpha   90.00
_cell.angle_beta   90.00
_cell.angle_gamma   90.00
#
_symmetry.space_group_name_H-M   'P 1'
#
loop_
_entity.id
_entity.type
_entity.pdbx_description
1 polymer ?
#
loop_
_entity_poly.entity_id
_entity_poly.type
_entity_poly.pdbx_seq_one_letter_code
_entity_poly.pdbx_strand_id
1 'polypeptide(L)'
;MKRKFVKVMFFGALALSTVTYVGCKDYDDDIDNLQTQIDANKASIAELQNFVKEGKWVTAVETITDGFKITFNDGKSYSIVSGADGAAGTKIEIDSATKNWIIDGKDTGICSEGKKGDKGDQGDQGDQGDKGDKGDKGDKGEDGYAPQISEDGYWMVWDAEAGEPKKTDVKAATDIYVTADANNPLVWVLNILNKETGEWETVSMPKAARITSMRALGEQGGSIDFSSTEANATLYYGVVGKDVKFNGKSYPKGTFLSARGSMIHALINPVNLEVKDIQSYEIGLTDSKGNTNFVVASIAANVSETALTRAENTANKGIYDLTLKFAEGIDPDNLNENIAYALTTKDAWGNEIISGYDVKVTAKEEEKTLVDVNKDVDFKVTHNLDELVGDQLNDVVDYTYSVVEADAKKIEATFSKENKTIIANKEGKLTVTIAYFTTAGNEKEAKLNLTFKYAAEKAEIKDMTWVVGGEKVTATSEIVGPSVDVIKANITAGIDTEIAYTDGKVEINGVKDLEYEGGITLKLVGLDKDGEPVADMSTGVADITKFVIEATFDPAEVAAVPHTATVKFKNATPTPGLDNDVLYETTFKITVDQQDSKLFEFKRAGAYFSGDNATAYGNVNDEDAAGKITYNLYKLYQEGSISAKEKALISFDEEIPSKMVDDTKVYADAWLSSNKSSDEITVAPYDAWGGAYEGRNITVAYAPFGNDRLNVITDKFNLTVKSEIFEGTFKYIGKSGTEAKPFEVDGGHTQDLLAKDFEKTDAYGVGYDFDDKRIKSVVLELANQDAKDYVTLSATDFTKTDKVVISKKASQTPIITPPVCEVNVIITDKWGRQTTETVYVKVLK
;
A
#
# COMPACT_ATOMS: atom_id res chain seq x y z
N MET A 1 55.58 -7.50 18.28
CA MET A 1 56.07 -7.44 19.68
C MET A 1 55.34 -8.47 20.53
N LYS A 2 56.02 -9.08 21.50
CA LYS A 2 55.49 -10.13 22.37
C LYS A 2 54.28 -9.59 23.17
N ARG A 3 53.11 -10.22 23.00
CA ARG A 3 51.86 -9.90 23.71
C ARG A 3 52.06 -10.10 25.22
N LYS A 4 52.42 -9.02 25.95
CA LYS A 4 52.34 -9.00 27.41
C LYS A 4 50.91 -8.62 27.79
N PHE A 5 50.00 -9.60 27.75
CA PHE A 5 48.73 -9.46 28.46
C PHE A 5 49.08 -9.44 29.96
N VAL A 6 48.96 -8.26 30.56
CA VAL A 6 49.28 -8.02 31.97
C VAL A 6 48.32 -8.86 32.81
N LYS A 7 48.90 -9.74 33.65
CA LYS A 7 48.18 -10.39 34.74
C LYS A 7 47.97 -9.32 35.80
N VAL A 8 46.72 -8.93 36.02
CA VAL A 8 46.37 -7.99 37.07
C VAL A 8 45.38 -8.66 38.02
N MET A 9 45.71 -8.66 39.32
CA MET A 9 44.77 -8.84 40.42
C MET A 9 44.40 -7.46 40.93
N PHE A 10 43.15 -7.01 40.71
CA PHE A 10 42.63 -5.74 41.24
C PHE A 10 41.53 -6.01 42.25
N PHE A 11 41.77 -5.60 43.50
CA PHE A 11 40.80 -5.55 44.58
C PHE A 11 40.55 -4.07 44.89
N GLY A 12 39.47 -3.52 44.33
CA GLY A 12 39.00 -2.16 44.57
C GLY A 12 37.57 -2.06 44.04
N ALA A 13 36.61 -1.74 44.91
CA ALA A 13 35.18 -1.97 44.74
C ALA A 13 34.59 -1.46 43.40
N LEU A 14 34.12 -2.39 42.58
CA LEU A 14 33.13 -2.19 41.52
C LEU A 14 31.94 -3.10 41.92
N ALA A 15 30.68 -2.69 41.81
CA ALA A 15 29.57 -3.55 42.21
C ALA A 15 28.44 -3.49 41.19
N LEU A 16 28.12 -4.63 40.58
CA LEU A 16 26.89 -4.82 39.79
C LEU A 16 25.74 -5.08 40.77
N SER A 17 24.76 -4.18 40.86
CA SER A 17 23.72 -4.25 41.89
C SER A 17 22.54 -5.16 41.52
N THR A 18 22.15 -6.08 42.42
CA THR A 18 20.73 -6.38 42.74
C THR A 18 20.55 -7.04 44.13
N VAL A 19 19.62 -6.45 44.92
CA VAL A 19 18.83 -6.89 46.12
C VAL A 19 19.49 -6.98 47.53
N THR A 20 18.62 -6.81 48.55
CA THR A 20 18.74 -6.05 49.81
C THR A 20 18.74 -6.84 51.15
N TYR A 21 19.40 -6.24 52.15
CA TYR A 21 19.24 -6.23 53.63
C TYR A 21 19.61 -7.44 54.53
N VAL A 22 20.00 -7.07 55.77
CA VAL A 22 21.11 -7.54 56.64
C VAL A 22 20.68 -8.31 57.90
N GLY A 23 21.57 -9.13 58.51
CA GLY A 23 21.43 -9.60 59.91
C GLY A 23 22.58 -10.46 60.48
N CYS A 24 23.50 -9.83 61.22
CA CYS A 24 24.53 -10.28 62.20
C CYS A 24 25.30 -11.60 62.01
N LYS A 25 25.20 -12.24 60.83
CA LYS A 25 26.22 -13.10 60.22
C LYS A 25 27.21 -12.28 59.37
N ASP A 26 27.08 -10.95 59.52
CA ASP A 26 27.45 -9.94 58.55
C ASP A 26 28.94 -9.83 58.31
N TYR A 27 29.86 -10.11 59.24
CA TYR A 27 31.29 -9.90 58.91
C TYR A 27 31.88 -10.95 57.96
N ASP A 28 31.56 -12.24 58.16
CA ASP A 28 31.96 -13.29 57.21
C ASP A 28 31.13 -13.18 55.92
N ASP A 29 29.84 -12.86 56.02
CA ASP A 29 28.98 -12.62 54.86
C ASP A 29 29.39 -11.35 54.09
N ASP A 30 29.91 -10.31 54.74
CA ASP A 30 30.44 -9.08 54.15
C ASP A 30 31.78 -9.37 53.46
N ILE A 31 32.65 -10.19 54.06
CA ILE A 31 33.89 -10.65 53.42
C ILE A 31 33.59 -11.55 52.22
N ASP A 32 32.65 -12.49 52.33
CA ASP A 32 32.21 -13.35 51.23
C ASP A 32 31.49 -12.54 50.14
N ASN A 33 30.71 -11.52 50.51
CA ASN A 33 30.06 -10.59 49.58
C ASN A 33 31.08 -9.70 48.87
N LEU A 34 32.09 -9.20 49.59
CA LEU A 34 33.21 -8.46 48.99
C LEU A 34 34.00 -9.37 48.03
N GLN A 35 34.32 -10.60 48.43
CA GLN A 35 35.00 -11.57 47.58
C GLN A 35 34.15 -11.94 46.35
N THR A 36 32.83 -12.07 46.53
CA THR A 36 31.85 -12.30 45.45
C THR A 36 31.80 -11.12 44.48
N GLN A 37 31.81 -9.88 44.98
CA GLN A 37 31.86 -8.67 44.15
C GLN A 37 33.19 -8.58 43.38
N ILE A 38 34.31 -8.91 44.01
CA ILE A 38 35.62 -8.92 43.33
C ILE A 38 35.69 -10.01 42.26
N ASP A 39 35.18 -11.21 42.53
CA ASP A 39 35.09 -12.27 41.52
C ASP A 39 34.14 -11.90 40.37
N ALA A 40 33.03 -11.20 40.67
CA ALA A 40 32.12 -10.66 39.66
C ALA A 40 32.80 -9.59 38.79
N ASN A 41 33.58 -8.68 39.38
CA ASN A 41 34.31 -7.64 38.64
C ASN A 41 35.42 -8.22 37.77
N LYS A 42 36.12 -9.23 38.29
CA LYS A 42 37.12 -9.98 37.54
C LYS A 42 36.48 -10.69 36.34
N ALA A 43 35.28 -11.26 36.53
CA ALA A 43 34.50 -11.82 35.44
C ALA A 43 34.08 -10.74 34.43
N SER A 44 33.57 -9.59 34.87
CA SER A 44 33.14 -8.50 33.98
C SER A 44 34.29 -7.86 33.19
N ILE A 45 35.47 -7.68 33.79
CA ILE A 45 36.67 -7.19 33.06
C ILE A 45 37.19 -8.25 32.09
N ALA A 46 37.18 -9.53 32.48
CA ALA A 46 37.51 -10.62 31.57
C ALA A 46 36.50 -10.73 30.41
N GLU A 47 35.23 -10.45 30.66
CA GLU A 47 34.17 -10.35 29.64
C GLU A 47 34.40 -9.16 28.71
N LEU A 48 34.69 -7.96 29.24
CA LEU A 48 35.05 -6.78 28.43
C LEU A 48 36.27 -7.07 27.54
N GLN A 49 37.30 -7.71 28.09
CA GLN A 49 38.48 -8.14 27.31
C GLN A 49 38.14 -9.22 26.27
N ASN A 50 37.19 -10.11 26.57
CA ASN A 50 36.70 -11.09 25.59
C ASN A 50 35.89 -10.44 24.49
N PHE A 51 35.06 -9.43 24.78
CA PHE A 51 34.34 -8.68 23.74
C PHE A 51 35.29 -7.95 22.80
N VAL A 52 36.35 -7.36 23.33
CA VAL A 52 37.41 -6.78 22.50
C VAL A 52 38.10 -7.85 21.63
N LYS A 53 38.30 -9.08 22.15
CA LYS A 53 38.85 -10.21 21.37
C LYS A 53 37.88 -10.80 20.35
N GLU A 54 36.58 -10.78 20.64
CA GLU A 54 35.49 -11.19 19.74
C GLU A 54 35.27 -10.16 18.61
N GLY A 55 36.00 -9.05 18.62
CA GLY A 55 35.91 -8.01 17.60
C GLY A 55 34.73 -7.06 17.80
N LYS A 56 34.19 -6.97 19.02
CA LYS A 56 33.17 -5.98 19.37
C LYS A 56 33.79 -4.62 19.62
N TRP A 57 33.03 -3.58 19.32
CA TRP A 57 33.45 -2.18 19.51
C TRP A 57 32.35 -1.39 20.20
N VAL A 58 32.77 -0.29 20.84
CA VAL A 58 31.92 0.60 21.62
C VAL A 58 31.21 1.56 20.68
N THR A 59 29.88 1.61 20.79
CA THR A 59 29.01 2.53 20.03
C THR A 59 28.55 3.72 20.86
N ALA A 60 28.52 3.60 22.19
CA ALA A 60 28.20 4.70 23.09
C ALA A 60 28.89 4.56 24.45
N VAL A 61 29.28 5.71 25.01
CA VAL A 61 29.74 5.85 26.41
C VAL A 61 28.85 6.91 27.05
N GLU A 62 27.97 6.49 27.93
CA GLU A 62 27.04 7.36 28.65
C GLU A 62 27.51 7.47 30.11
N THR A 63 27.54 8.68 30.66
CA THR A 63 27.78 8.87 32.10
C THR A 63 26.53 8.44 32.87
N ILE A 64 26.72 7.70 33.95
CA ILE A 64 25.66 7.28 34.88
C ILE A 64 26.05 7.65 36.31
N THR A 65 25.08 7.61 37.22
CA THR A 65 25.38 7.68 38.65
C THR A 65 26.41 6.60 38.99
N ASP A 66 27.47 7.00 39.69
CA ASP A 66 28.60 6.15 40.06
C ASP A 66 29.49 5.66 38.92
N GLY A 67 29.31 6.03 37.64
CA GLY A 67 30.29 5.66 36.60
C GLY A 67 29.81 5.80 35.15
N PHE A 68 29.93 4.73 34.34
CA PHE A 68 29.62 4.73 32.91
C PHE A 68 28.73 3.56 32.50
N LYS A 69 27.87 3.79 31.50
CA LYS A 69 27.22 2.74 30.71
C LYS A 69 27.88 2.69 29.34
N ILE A 70 28.57 1.59 29.05
CA ILE A 70 29.28 1.35 27.78
C ILE A 70 28.41 0.43 26.94
N THR A 71 28.01 0.89 25.76
CA THR A 71 27.21 0.11 24.81
C THR A 71 28.08 -0.37 23.66
N PHE A 72 27.96 -1.64 23.32
CA PHE A 72 28.68 -2.27 22.21
C PHE A 72 27.79 -2.41 20.96
N ASN A 73 28.42 -2.73 19.83
CA ASN A 73 27.77 -2.89 18.53
C ASN A 73 26.72 -4.01 18.44
N ASP A 74 26.69 -4.96 19.38
CA ASP A 74 25.64 -5.99 19.48
C ASP A 74 24.45 -5.56 20.33
N GLY A 75 24.41 -4.29 20.76
CA GLY A 75 23.37 -3.71 21.60
C GLY A 75 23.49 -4.05 23.08
N LYS A 76 24.48 -4.87 23.49
CA LYS A 76 24.73 -5.12 24.90
C LYS A 76 25.39 -3.90 25.53
N SER A 77 24.88 -3.53 26.71
CA SER A 77 25.45 -2.46 27.51
C SER A 77 25.95 -2.99 28.85
N TYR A 78 27.04 -2.39 29.34
CA TYR A 78 27.65 -2.74 30.62
C TYR A 78 27.80 -1.47 31.45
N SER A 79 27.27 -1.52 32.67
CA SER A 79 27.45 -0.46 33.65
C SER A 79 28.71 -0.72 34.47
N ILE A 80 29.61 0.24 34.49
CA ILE A 80 30.87 0.22 35.23
C ILE A 80 30.75 1.32 36.27
N VAL A 81 30.67 0.95 37.56
CA VAL A 81 30.47 1.90 38.66
C VAL A 81 31.61 1.87 39.67
N SER A 82 32.17 3.03 40.01
CA SER A 82 33.11 3.22 41.11
C SER A 82 32.37 3.00 42.43
N GLY A 83 32.71 1.95 43.17
CA GLY A 83 32.12 1.67 44.45
C GLY A 83 32.35 2.81 45.44
N ALA A 84 31.23 3.34 45.97
CA ALA A 84 31.09 4.36 47.02
C ALA A 84 31.47 5.81 46.64
N ASP A 85 30.49 6.58 46.12
CA ASP A 85 30.16 7.95 46.59
C ASP A 85 29.03 8.69 45.84
N GLY A 86 28.23 8.02 45.02
CA GLY A 86 27.07 8.62 44.31
C GLY A 86 27.43 9.53 43.13
N ALA A 87 28.72 9.72 42.83
CA ALA A 87 29.21 10.72 41.88
C ALA A 87 29.31 10.14 40.45
N ALA A 88 28.86 10.90 39.45
CA ALA A 88 28.91 10.46 38.05
C ALA A 88 30.35 10.40 37.51
N GLY A 89 30.66 9.36 36.70
CA GLY A 89 31.96 9.24 36.05
C GLY A 89 32.28 10.42 35.12
N THR A 90 33.57 10.76 34.97
CA THR A 90 34.02 11.89 34.12
C THR A 90 34.41 11.42 32.71
N LYS A 91 33.80 12.01 31.68
CA LYS A 91 34.14 11.78 30.27
C LYS A 91 35.05 12.89 29.74
N ILE A 92 36.20 12.52 29.16
CA ILE A 92 37.18 13.47 28.60
C ILE A 92 37.35 13.22 27.10
N GLU A 93 37.26 14.27 26.28
CA GLU A 93 37.34 14.24 24.82
C GLU A 93 38.17 15.42 24.29
N ILE A 94 38.47 15.41 22.99
CA ILE A 94 39.14 16.51 22.27
C ILE A 94 38.18 17.02 21.20
N ASP A 95 37.98 18.34 21.14
CA ASP A 95 37.18 18.96 20.11
C ASP A 95 37.87 18.84 18.74
N SER A 96 37.17 18.31 17.75
CA SER A 96 37.74 18.06 16.43
C SER A 96 38.15 19.33 15.68
N ALA A 97 37.49 20.46 15.95
CA ALA A 97 37.67 21.72 15.26
C ALA A 97 38.64 22.65 16.00
N THR A 98 38.46 22.82 17.32
CA THR A 98 39.30 23.72 18.13
C THR A 98 40.55 23.04 18.68
N LYS A 99 40.60 21.71 18.69
CA LYS A 99 41.66 20.89 19.31
C LYS A 99 41.79 21.06 20.82
N ASN A 100 40.78 21.65 21.48
CA ASN A 100 40.76 21.84 22.92
C ASN A 100 40.32 20.58 23.67
N TRP A 101 40.77 20.43 24.91
CA TRP A 101 40.24 19.43 25.84
C TRP A 101 38.80 19.78 26.25
N ILE A 102 37.90 18.81 26.14
CA ILE A 102 36.51 18.84 26.60
C ILE A 102 36.37 17.90 27.80
N ILE A 103 35.90 18.40 28.94
CA ILE A 103 35.64 17.59 30.14
C ILE A 103 34.15 17.70 30.48
N ASP A 104 33.44 16.57 30.49
CA ASP A 104 31.99 16.48 30.73
C ASP A 104 31.17 17.47 29.87
N GLY A 105 31.58 17.64 28.60
CA GLY A 105 30.94 18.55 27.65
C GLY A 105 31.33 20.02 27.79
N LYS A 106 32.22 20.37 28.72
CA LYS A 106 32.73 21.73 28.92
C LYS A 106 34.09 21.91 28.25
N ASP A 107 34.20 22.87 27.34
CA ASP A 107 35.49 23.28 26.76
C ASP A 107 36.36 23.95 27.82
N THR A 108 37.59 23.44 27.98
CA THR A 108 38.58 23.97 28.92
C THR A 108 39.38 25.15 28.37
N GLY A 109 39.38 25.35 27.04
CA GLY A 109 40.22 26.33 26.35
C GLY A 109 41.71 25.96 26.29
N ILE A 110 42.08 24.74 26.66
CA ILE A 110 43.47 24.25 26.66
C ILE A 110 43.66 23.37 25.41
N CYS A 111 44.61 23.75 24.54
CA CYS A 111 44.91 23.02 23.31
C CYS A 111 45.68 21.72 23.59
N SER A 112 45.26 20.62 22.95
CA SER A 112 45.82 19.28 23.14
C SER A 112 46.95 18.89 22.18
N GLU A 113 47.18 19.65 21.10
CA GLU A 113 48.16 19.31 20.04
C GLU A 113 49.31 20.34 19.92
N GLY A 114 50.56 19.86 19.83
CA GLY A 114 51.76 20.71 19.76
C GLY A 114 52.05 21.24 18.35
N LYS A 115 52.73 22.40 18.24
CA LYS A 115 53.21 22.91 16.94
C LYS A 115 54.31 22.01 16.38
N LYS A 116 54.18 21.64 15.10
CA LYS A 116 55.20 20.90 14.32
C LYS A 116 56.57 21.59 14.48
N GLY A 117 57.58 20.83 14.89
CA GLY A 117 58.93 21.38 15.12
C GLY A 117 59.53 22.03 13.87
N ASP A 118 60.36 23.05 14.08
CA ASP A 118 61.04 23.76 13.00
C ASP A 118 61.85 22.80 12.12
N LYS A 119 61.81 23.04 10.81
CA LYS A 119 62.63 22.30 9.83
C LYS A 119 64.09 22.50 10.21
N GLY A 120 64.79 21.40 10.53
CA GLY A 120 66.21 21.47 10.86
C GLY A 120 67.00 22.20 9.78
N ASP A 121 67.94 23.06 10.20
CA ASP A 121 68.75 23.87 9.31
C ASP A 121 69.41 23.01 8.22
N GLN A 122 69.31 23.47 6.97
CA GLN A 122 69.98 22.84 5.83
C GLN A 122 71.49 22.93 6.05
N GLY A 123 72.18 21.79 6.13
CA GLY A 123 73.64 21.76 6.26
C GLY A 123 74.32 22.49 5.09
N ASP A 124 75.41 23.19 5.40
CA ASP A 124 76.19 23.97 4.42
C ASP A 124 76.60 23.11 3.22
N GLN A 125 76.44 23.67 2.02
CA GLN A 125 76.76 23.01 0.75
C GLN A 125 78.29 22.79 0.63
N GLY A 126 78.73 21.53 0.66
CA GLY A 126 80.12 21.14 0.38
C GLY A 126 80.37 20.86 -1.11
N ASP A 127 81.57 21.18 -1.58
CA ASP A 127 82.06 20.85 -2.94
C ASP A 127 82.11 19.32 -3.17
N GLN A 128 81.88 18.93 -4.43
CA GLN A 128 81.71 17.56 -4.92
C GLN A 128 82.77 16.56 -4.38
N GLY A 129 82.33 15.67 -3.48
CA GLY A 129 83.08 14.54 -2.92
C GLY A 129 82.13 13.54 -2.25
N ASP A 130 82.58 12.30 -2.05
CA ASP A 130 81.79 11.09 -1.73
C ASP A 130 80.61 11.26 -0.74
N LYS A 131 79.52 10.52 -1.04
CA LYS A 131 78.24 10.41 -0.30
C LYS A 131 78.39 10.65 1.22
N GLY A 132 77.96 11.83 1.67
CA GLY A 132 77.93 12.18 3.09
C GLY A 132 77.05 11.23 3.91
N ASP A 133 77.47 10.98 5.16
CA ASP A 133 76.75 10.15 6.11
C ASP A 133 75.31 10.63 6.31
N LYS A 134 74.39 9.68 6.47
CA LYS A 134 72.97 9.93 6.76
C LYS A 134 72.88 10.78 8.03
N GLY A 135 72.28 11.97 7.92
CA GLY A 135 72.04 12.84 9.07
C GLY A 135 71.31 12.10 10.19
N ASP A 136 71.66 12.46 11.44
CA ASP A 136 71.11 11.83 12.63
C ASP A 136 69.57 11.85 12.61
N LYS A 137 68.99 10.74 13.03
CA LYS A 137 67.55 10.61 13.21
C LYS A 137 67.13 11.66 14.24
N GLY A 138 66.22 12.56 13.88
CA GLY A 138 65.66 13.55 14.80
C GLY A 138 65.17 12.89 16.10
N ASP A 139 65.30 13.63 17.20
CA ASP A 139 64.91 13.15 18.53
C ASP A 139 63.48 12.62 18.52
N LYS A 140 63.25 11.54 19.28
CA LYS A 140 61.92 10.98 19.50
C LYS A 140 61.08 12.08 20.15
N GLY A 141 59.92 12.41 19.57
CA GLY A 141 58.96 13.31 20.22
C GLY A 141 58.61 12.83 21.63
N GLU A 142 58.31 13.76 22.54
CA GLU A 142 57.95 13.43 23.91
C GLU A 142 56.75 12.47 23.96
N ASP A 143 56.75 11.54 24.91
CA ASP A 143 55.64 10.60 25.11
C ASP A 143 54.39 11.38 25.56
N GLY A 144 53.21 11.06 25.01
CA GLY A 144 51.96 11.80 25.27
C GLY A 144 51.52 11.79 26.74
N TYR A 145 51.03 12.92 27.23
CA TYR A 145 50.55 13.09 28.61
C TYR A 145 49.06 12.73 28.74
N ALA A 146 48.76 11.67 29.50
CA ALA A 146 47.39 11.29 29.84
C ALA A 146 46.81 12.20 30.94
N PRO A 147 45.50 12.53 30.93
CA PRO A 147 44.88 13.32 32.00
C PRO A 147 45.12 12.71 33.40
N GLN A 148 45.32 13.56 34.40
CA GLN A 148 45.56 13.15 35.79
C GLN A 148 44.68 13.92 36.76
N ILE A 149 44.57 13.43 37.99
CA ILE A 149 43.91 14.14 39.09
C ILE A 149 45.02 14.75 39.97
N SER A 150 44.96 16.06 40.21
CA SER A 150 45.88 16.75 41.12
C SER A 150 45.64 16.37 42.59
N GLU A 151 46.61 16.62 43.46
CA GLU A 151 46.49 16.34 44.90
C GLU A 151 45.29 17.03 45.56
N ASP A 152 44.85 18.18 45.04
CA ASP A 152 43.68 18.93 45.50
C ASP A 152 42.37 18.53 44.78
N GLY A 153 42.40 17.50 43.94
CA GLY A 153 41.23 16.84 43.36
C GLY A 153 40.69 17.47 42.07
N TYR A 154 41.52 18.14 41.27
CA TYR A 154 41.15 18.74 39.98
C TYR A 154 41.80 18.01 38.80
N TRP A 155 41.17 18.06 37.63
CA TRP A 155 41.75 17.49 36.42
C TRP A 155 42.97 18.30 35.96
N MET A 156 44.04 17.59 35.59
CA MET A 156 45.24 18.08 34.93
C MET A 156 45.24 17.54 33.50
N VAL A 157 45.36 18.40 32.49
CA VAL A 157 45.46 18.01 31.07
C VAL A 157 46.70 18.61 30.43
N TRP A 158 47.19 18.04 29.33
CA TRP A 158 48.36 18.55 28.63
C TRP A 158 48.05 19.89 27.94
N ASP A 159 48.81 20.94 28.25
CA ASP A 159 48.77 22.19 27.50
C ASP A 159 49.88 22.18 26.46
N ALA A 160 49.50 21.95 25.21
CA ALA A 160 50.45 21.82 24.12
C ALA A 160 51.11 23.16 23.72
N GLU A 161 50.51 24.30 24.09
CA GLU A 161 51.12 25.61 23.89
C GLU A 161 52.19 25.90 24.94
N ALA A 162 51.95 25.48 26.19
CA ALA A 162 52.88 25.65 27.30
C ALA A 162 53.96 24.56 27.36
N GLY A 163 53.71 23.39 26.77
CA GLY A 163 54.61 22.23 26.81
C GLY A 163 54.69 21.57 28.18
N GLU A 164 53.67 21.76 29.02
CA GLU A 164 53.61 21.19 30.38
C GLU A 164 52.15 20.86 30.79
N PRO A 165 51.95 19.98 31.78
CA PRO A 165 50.62 19.69 32.31
C PRO A 165 50.01 20.89 33.02
N LYS A 166 48.73 21.18 32.74
CA LYS A 166 48.01 22.32 33.29
C LYS A 166 46.77 21.91 34.06
N LYS A 167 46.63 22.48 35.25
CA LYS A 167 45.44 22.29 36.11
C LYS A 167 44.24 22.99 35.48
N THR A 168 43.14 22.27 35.40
CA THR A 168 41.83 22.80 34.99
C THR A 168 41.04 23.25 36.21
N ASP A 169 40.01 24.07 35.98
CA ASP A 169 39.03 24.42 37.02
C ASP A 169 37.95 23.33 37.23
N VAL A 170 38.10 22.15 36.61
CA VAL A 170 37.13 21.05 36.71
C VAL A 170 37.56 20.07 37.80
N LYS A 171 36.76 19.96 38.85
CA LYS A 171 37.01 19.04 39.98
C LYS A 171 36.74 17.60 39.54
N ALA A 172 37.68 16.68 39.82
CA ALA A 172 37.49 15.26 39.57
C ALA A 172 36.49 14.70 40.58
N ALA A 173 35.44 14.06 40.05
CA ALA A 173 34.31 13.58 40.85
C ALA A 173 34.42 12.09 41.20
N THR A 174 35.30 11.33 40.53
CA THR A 174 35.43 9.88 40.70
C THR A 174 36.85 9.40 40.41
N ASP A 175 37.14 8.17 40.87
CA ASP A 175 38.38 7.44 40.63
C ASP A 175 38.37 6.62 39.31
N ILE A 176 37.42 6.92 38.42
CA ILE A 176 37.22 6.26 37.13
C ILE A 176 36.92 7.29 36.02
N TYR A 177 37.59 7.19 34.88
CA TYR A 177 37.29 8.07 33.75
C TYR A 177 37.48 7.37 32.41
N VAL A 178 36.75 7.83 31.40
CA VAL A 178 36.91 7.35 30.03
C VAL A 178 37.45 8.49 29.18
N THR A 179 38.49 8.20 28.39
CA THR A 179 39.13 9.15 27.48
C THR A 179 39.28 8.53 26.10
N ALA A 180 39.28 9.36 25.05
CA ALA A 180 39.87 8.94 23.78
C ALA A 180 41.37 8.70 23.99
N ASP A 181 41.93 7.65 23.37
CA ASP A 181 43.39 7.46 23.38
C ASP A 181 44.04 8.61 22.59
N ALA A 182 44.92 9.35 23.25
CA ALA A 182 45.63 10.48 22.66
C ALA A 182 46.52 10.06 21.48
N ASN A 183 46.96 8.80 21.44
CA ASN A 183 47.80 8.26 20.35
C ASN A 183 46.99 7.47 19.32
N ASN A 184 45.72 7.17 19.59
CA ASN A 184 44.86 6.42 18.67
C ASN A 184 43.38 6.81 18.80
N PRO A 185 42.85 7.70 17.93
CA PRO A 185 41.48 8.18 18.06
C PRO A 185 40.42 7.06 17.92
N LEU A 186 40.80 5.88 17.38
CA LEU A 186 39.97 4.68 17.26
C LEU A 186 39.73 3.94 18.58
N VAL A 187 40.31 4.39 19.70
CA VAL A 187 40.28 3.68 20.99
C VAL A 187 39.68 4.56 22.08
N TRP A 188 38.72 4.00 22.82
CA TRP A 188 38.37 4.44 24.16
C TRP A 188 39.31 3.78 25.17
N VAL A 189 39.83 4.57 26.10
CA VAL A 189 40.60 4.10 27.25
C VAL A 189 39.76 4.34 28.49
N LEU A 190 39.34 3.25 29.13
CA LEU A 190 38.78 3.30 30.47
C LEU A 190 39.94 3.28 31.47
N ASN A 191 40.05 4.32 32.29
CA ASN A 191 41.07 4.46 33.32
C ASN A 191 40.43 4.26 34.69
N ILE A 192 41.04 3.41 35.52
CA ILE A 192 40.56 3.05 36.86
C ILE A 192 41.73 3.23 37.83
N LEU A 193 41.56 4.06 38.86
CA LEU A 193 42.59 4.25 39.87
C LEU A 193 42.61 3.08 40.85
N ASN A 194 43.77 2.46 41.03
CA ASN A 194 43.99 1.53 42.12
C ASN A 194 44.22 2.29 43.42
N LYS A 195 43.32 2.15 44.38
CA LYS A 195 43.45 2.81 45.69
C LYS A 195 44.54 2.20 46.58
N GLU A 196 44.93 0.95 46.35
CA GLU A 196 45.99 0.28 47.10
C GLU A 196 47.39 0.63 46.61
N THR A 197 47.59 0.73 45.28
CA THR A 197 48.90 1.04 44.68
C THR A 197 49.07 2.52 44.33
N GLY A 198 47.98 3.27 44.20
CA GLY A 198 47.98 4.65 43.72
C GLY A 198 48.24 4.78 42.20
N GLU A 199 48.27 3.67 41.46
CA GLU A 199 48.51 3.65 40.02
C GLU A 199 47.21 3.54 39.22
N TRP A 200 47.19 4.14 38.02
CA TRP A 200 46.07 4.03 37.08
C TRP A 200 46.19 2.77 36.23
N GLU A 201 45.07 2.07 36.09
CA GLU A 201 44.93 0.96 35.15
C GLU A 201 44.00 1.27 33.99
N THR A 202 44.30 0.66 32.85
CA THR A 202 43.65 0.99 31.59
C THR A 202 43.04 -0.22 30.91
N VAL A 203 41.83 -0.03 30.37
CA VAL A 203 41.18 -0.97 29.45
C VAL A 203 40.94 -0.26 28.13
N SER A 204 41.67 -0.68 27.09
CA SER A 204 41.51 -0.19 25.73
C SER A 204 40.34 -0.89 25.02
N MET A 205 39.43 -0.12 24.44
CA MET A 205 38.23 -0.58 23.76
C MET A 205 38.11 0.11 22.39
N PRO A 206 37.94 -0.62 21.28
CA PRO A 206 37.82 0.00 19.96
C PRO A 206 36.50 0.77 19.82
N LYS A 207 36.52 1.86 19.05
CA LYS A 207 35.35 2.73 18.74
C LYS A 207 34.60 2.35 17.47
N ALA A 208 35.24 1.60 16.59
CA ALA A 208 34.69 1.18 15.31
C ALA A 208 35.05 -0.29 15.03
N ALA A 209 34.32 -0.94 14.12
CA ALA A 209 34.68 -2.28 13.69
C ALA A 209 36.07 -2.26 13.05
N ARG A 210 36.86 -3.30 13.32
CA ARG A 210 38.19 -3.45 12.75
C ARG A 210 38.08 -3.60 11.22
N ILE A 211 38.71 -2.71 10.46
CA ILE A 211 38.93 -2.95 9.03
C ILE A 211 39.79 -4.21 8.89
N THR A 212 39.33 -5.19 8.11
CA THR A 212 40.00 -6.49 7.93
C THR A 212 40.71 -6.59 6.60
N SER A 213 40.24 -5.89 5.58
CA SER A 213 40.88 -5.79 4.27
C SER A 213 40.38 -4.57 3.52
N MET A 214 41.22 -4.02 2.65
CA MET A 214 40.85 -3.02 1.65
C MET A 214 41.28 -3.51 0.27
N ARG A 215 40.51 -3.17 -0.76
CA ARG A 215 40.85 -3.43 -2.17
C ARG A 215 40.36 -2.27 -3.02
N ALA A 216 41.22 -1.71 -3.86
CA ALA A 216 40.79 -0.75 -4.86
C ALA A 216 40.09 -1.48 -6.02
N LEU A 217 39.04 -0.86 -6.56
CA LEU A 217 38.21 -1.45 -7.62
C LEU A 217 38.43 -0.68 -8.92
N GLY A 218 38.55 -1.42 -10.02
CA GLY A 218 38.63 -0.82 -11.34
C GLY A 218 37.27 -0.37 -11.85
N GLU A 219 37.29 0.35 -12.98
CA GLU A 219 36.09 0.83 -13.66
C GLU A 219 36.15 0.43 -15.13
N GLN A 220 35.05 -0.08 -15.67
CA GLN A 220 34.90 -0.38 -17.09
C GLN A 220 33.55 0.13 -17.59
N GLY A 221 33.57 1.05 -18.56
CA GLY A 221 32.35 1.56 -19.18
C GLY A 221 31.42 2.33 -18.23
N GLY A 222 31.96 3.02 -17.23
CA GLY A 222 31.15 3.78 -16.26
C GLY A 222 30.60 2.94 -15.10
N SER A 223 31.03 1.68 -14.97
CA SER A 223 30.58 0.75 -13.92
C SER A 223 31.77 0.12 -13.20
N ILE A 224 31.57 -0.21 -11.92
CA ILE A 224 32.57 -0.88 -11.10
C ILE A 224 32.87 -2.26 -11.68
N ASP A 225 34.14 -2.49 -12.00
CA ASP A 225 34.64 -3.76 -12.52
C ASP A 225 35.38 -4.53 -11.41
N PHE A 226 34.73 -5.57 -10.91
CA PHE A 226 35.30 -6.48 -9.90
C PHE A 226 36.37 -7.43 -10.48
N SER A 227 36.39 -7.59 -11.80
CA SER A 227 37.37 -8.42 -12.50
C SER A 227 38.70 -7.67 -12.68
N SER A 228 38.67 -6.34 -12.74
CA SER A 228 39.85 -5.50 -12.69
C SER A 228 40.53 -5.55 -11.31
N THR A 229 41.86 -5.59 -11.34
CA THR A 229 42.73 -5.51 -10.17
C THR A 229 43.33 -4.11 -10.01
N GLU A 230 42.94 -3.13 -10.83
CA GLU A 230 43.59 -1.82 -10.89
C GLU A 230 42.55 -0.69 -10.96
N ALA A 231 42.56 0.17 -9.95
CA ALA A 231 41.90 1.47 -9.94
C ALA A 231 42.83 2.53 -10.53
N ASN A 232 42.33 3.34 -11.46
CA ASN A 232 43.12 4.39 -12.10
C ASN A 232 42.57 5.76 -11.70
N ALA A 233 43.44 6.65 -11.24
CA ALA A 233 43.13 8.03 -10.93
C ALA A 233 44.00 8.96 -11.76
N THR A 234 43.44 10.06 -12.26
CA THR A 234 44.22 11.12 -12.91
C THR A 234 44.03 12.42 -12.15
N LEU A 235 45.12 12.98 -11.64
CA LEU A 235 45.15 14.24 -10.92
C LEU A 235 45.83 15.31 -11.75
N TYR A 236 45.22 16.49 -11.82
CA TYR A 236 45.75 17.62 -12.57
C TYR A 236 46.40 18.64 -11.64
N TYR A 237 47.53 19.21 -12.08
CA TYR A 237 48.23 20.26 -11.33
C TYR A 237 48.78 21.36 -12.26
N GLY A 238 49.27 22.43 -11.66
CA GLY A 238 50.02 23.49 -12.34
C GLY A 238 50.72 24.42 -11.35
N VAL A 239 51.62 25.27 -11.84
CA VAL A 239 52.35 26.25 -11.03
C VAL A 239 51.96 27.67 -11.44
N VAL A 240 51.58 28.49 -10.47
CA VAL A 240 51.11 29.87 -10.70
C VAL A 240 52.22 30.76 -11.26
N GLY A 241 52.01 31.33 -12.44
CA GLY A 241 52.98 32.23 -13.08
C GLY A 241 53.06 33.66 -12.52
N LYS A 242 52.01 34.13 -11.81
CA LYS A 242 51.89 35.50 -11.25
C LYS A 242 50.94 35.51 -10.05
N ASP A 243 51.07 36.48 -9.15
CA ASP A 243 50.13 36.61 -8.03
C ASP A 243 48.69 36.75 -8.51
N VAL A 244 47.81 35.87 -8.02
CA VAL A 244 46.38 35.85 -8.37
C VAL A 244 45.52 35.68 -7.11
N LYS A 245 44.27 36.14 -7.17
CA LYS A 245 43.30 35.98 -6.10
C LYS A 245 42.02 35.40 -6.66
N PHE A 246 41.43 34.46 -5.95
CA PHE A 246 40.16 33.85 -6.32
C PHE A 246 39.39 33.47 -5.06
N ASN A 247 38.07 33.73 -5.05
CA ASN A 247 37.17 33.39 -3.94
C ASN A 247 37.70 33.83 -2.55
N GLY A 248 38.32 35.01 -2.48
CA GLY A 248 38.91 35.55 -1.25
C GLY A 248 40.28 35.00 -0.85
N LYS A 249 40.79 33.95 -1.53
CA LYS A 249 42.12 33.38 -1.32
C LYS A 249 43.16 34.03 -2.23
N SER A 250 44.39 34.16 -1.74
CA SER A 250 45.53 34.68 -2.52
C SER A 250 46.52 33.56 -2.83
N TYR A 251 46.95 33.48 -4.08
CA TYR A 251 47.88 32.49 -4.59
C TYR A 251 49.11 33.23 -5.16
N PRO A 252 50.22 33.31 -4.41
CA PRO A 252 51.45 33.93 -4.88
C PRO A 252 52.04 33.21 -6.10
N LYS A 253 52.87 33.91 -6.87
CA LYS A 253 53.70 33.30 -7.92
C LYS A 253 54.52 32.14 -7.35
N GLY A 254 54.55 31.03 -8.08
CA GLY A 254 55.25 29.80 -7.69
C GLY A 254 54.42 28.85 -6.82
N THR A 255 53.17 29.20 -6.50
CA THR A 255 52.27 28.30 -5.77
C THR A 255 51.92 27.08 -6.62
N PHE A 256 52.04 25.88 -6.04
CA PHE A 256 51.52 24.64 -6.61
C PHE A 256 50.00 24.61 -6.47
N LEU A 257 49.30 24.47 -7.58
CA LEU A 257 47.85 24.32 -7.62
C LEU A 257 47.50 22.90 -8.06
N SER A 258 46.75 22.21 -7.22
CA SER A 258 46.11 20.94 -7.57
C SER A 258 44.63 21.13 -7.86
N ALA A 259 44.13 20.43 -8.86
CA ALA A 259 42.71 20.18 -8.99
C ALA A 259 42.16 19.47 -7.74
N ARG A 260 40.86 19.63 -7.47
CA ARG A 260 40.23 19.21 -6.21
C ARG A 260 40.32 17.70 -5.94
N GLY A 261 40.42 16.88 -6.97
CA GLY A 261 40.80 15.49 -6.78
C GLY A 261 40.45 14.56 -7.94
N SER A 262 40.59 13.27 -7.70
CA SER A 262 40.17 12.21 -8.61
C SER A 262 39.64 11.07 -7.76
N MET A 263 38.44 10.58 -8.08
CA MET A 263 37.77 9.58 -7.27
C MET A 263 38.17 8.17 -7.73
N ILE A 264 38.37 7.28 -6.76
CA ILE A 264 38.46 5.83 -6.97
C ILE A 264 37.44 5.11 -6.10
N HIS A 265 37.07 3.89 -6.49
CA HIS A 265 36.22 3.04 -5.68
C HIS A 265 37.06 2.05 -4.86
N ALA A 266 36.66 1.79 -3.61
CA ALA A 266 37.29 0.78 -2.78
C ALA A 266 36.27 -0.12 -2.08
N LEU A 267 36.54 -1.42 -2.06
CA LEU A 267 35.87 -2.40 -1.20
C LEU A 267 36.58 -2.44 0.15
N ILE A 268 35.87 -2.09 1.22
CA ILE A 268 36.39 -2.08 2.59
C ILE A 268 35.58 -3.10 3.42
N ASN A 269 36.28 -4.06 4.02
CA ASN A 269 35.68 -5.07 4.87
C ASN A 269 35.93 -4.76 6.36
N PRO A 270 34.96 -5.04 7.24
CA PRO A 270 33.67 -5.66 6.95
C PRO A 270 32.66 -4.71 6.26
N VAL A 271 31.82 -5.25 5.36
CA VAL A 271 30.93 -4.47 4.46
C VAL A 271 29.75 -3.76 5.16
N ASN A 272 29.57 -3.97 6.46
CA ASN A 272 28.51 -3.36 7.28
C ASN A 272 28.98 -2.12 8.04
N LEU A 273 30.18 -1.61 7.74
CA LEU A 273 30.68 -0.35 8.29
C LEU A 273 29.90 0.85 7.74
N GLU A 274 29.55 1.80 8.60
CA GLU A 274 29.01 3.09 8.14
C GLU A 274 30.15 4.00 7.68
N VAL A 275 29.86 4.97 6.81
CA VAL A 275 30.87 5.94 6.31
C VAL A 275 31.58 6.65 7.46
N LYS A 276 30.84 7.04 8.51
CA LYS A 276 31.39 7.69 9.70
C LYS A 276 32.41 6.83 10.44
N ASP A 277 32.20 5.50 10.43
CA ASP A 277 33.10 4.55 11.10
C ASP A 277 34.42 4.45 10.32
N ILE A 278 34.35 4.49 8.98
CA ILE A 278 35.53 4.46 8.12
C ILE A 278 36.28 5.79 8.16
N GLN A 279 35.56 6.92 8.21
CA GLN A 279 36.17 8.24 8.35
C GLN A 279 36.96 8.42 9.65
N SER A 280 36.72 7.58 10.66
CA SER A 280 37.55 7.55 11.88
C SER A 280 38.94 6.93 11.63
N TYR A 281 39.10 6.17 10.55
CA TYR A 281 40.39 5.64 10.10
C TYR A 281 41.12 6.65 9.22
N GLU A 282 42.42 6.82 9.47
CA GLU A 282 43.30 7.49 8.53
C GLU A 282 43.65 6.52 7.39
N ILE A 283 42.97 6.67 6.25
CA ILE A 283 43.28 5.90 5.03
C ILE A 283 44.26 6.72 4.19
N GLY A 284 45.50 6.26 4.13
CA GLY A 284 46.56 6.80 3.30
C GLY A 284 46.71 6.08 1.96
N LEU A 285 47.58 6.61 1.11
CA LEU A 285 47.96 6.02 -0.17
C LEU A 285 49.49 5.99 -0.27
N THR A 286 50.07 4.78 -0.31
CA THR A 286 51.51 4.58 -0.12
C THR A 286 52.09 3.68 -1.21
N ASP A 287 53.25 4.05 -1.77
CA ASP A 287 53.95 3.20 -2.75
C ASP A 287 54.79 2.08 -2.10
N SER A 288 55.41 1.24 -2.92
CA SER A 288 56.25 0.11 -2.45
C SER A 288 57.52 0.50 -1.67
N LYS A 289 57.84 1.80 -1.60
CA LYS A 289 58.97 2.36 -0.86
C LYS A 289 58.54 3.17 0.36
N GLY A 290 57.24 3.31 0.60
CA GLY A 290 56.71 4.09 1.72
C GLY A 290 56.45 5.56 1.38
N ASN A 291 56.52 5.98 0.11
CA ASN A 291 56.27 7.37 -0.27
C ASN A 291 54.77 7.65 -0.37
N THR A 292 54.35 8.82 0.11
CA THR A 292 52.94 9.27 0.19
C THR A 292 52.73 10.57 -0.60
N ASN A 293 52.97 10.52 -1.91
CA ASN A 293 52.76 11.68 -2.80
C ASN A 293 51.26 12.00 -3.03
N PHE A 294 50.36 11.14 -2.55
CA PHE A 294 48.94 11.32 -2.70
C PHE A 294 48.27 10.92 -1.39
N VAL A 295 47.12 11.53 -1.11
CA VAL A 295 46.34 11.25 0.09
C VAL A 295 44.87 11.10 -0.27
N VAL A 296 44.14 10.37 0.55
CA VAL A 296 42.67 10.32 0.48
C VAL A 296 42.14 11.59 1.16
N ALA A 297 41.48 12.44 0.38
CA ALA A 297 40.91 13.71 0.83
C ALA A 297 39.57 13.53 1.55
N SER A 298 38.73 12.62 1.03
CA SER A 298 37.39 12.38 1.53
C SER A 298 36.92 10.98 1.17
N ILE A 299 36.01 10.46 1.98
CA ILE A 299 35.38 9.15 1.82
C ILE A 299 33.87 9.34 1.84
N ALA A 300 33.18 8.83 0.84
CA ALA A 300 31.72 8.85 0.73
C ALA A 300 31.16 7.43 0.48
N ALA A 301 29.89 7.23 0.78
CA ALA A 301 29.20 6.00 0.38
C ALA A 301 29.02 5.99 -1.14
N ASN A 302 29.38 4.88 -1.78
CA ASN A 302 29.01 4.67 -3.17
C ASN A 302 27.52 4.30 -3.25
N VAL A 303 26.74 4.94 -4.12
CA VAL A 303 25.28 4.73 -4.22
C VAL A 303 24.84 4.31 -5.62
N SER A 304 23.89 3.37 -5.69
CA SER A 304 23.28 2.93 -6.95
C SER A 304 21.82 2.47 -6.78
N GLU A 305 21.06 2.47 -7.87
CA GLU A 305 19.61 2.22 -7.98
C GLU A 305 19.27 0.74 -8.06
N THR A 306 19.95 0.11 -8.99
CA THR A 306 19.99 -1.32 -9.19
C THR A 306 21.37 -1.76 -8.71
N ALA A 307 21.53 -3.05 -8.41
CA ALA A 307 22.83 -3.55 -7.96
C ALA A 307 23.93 -3.13 -8.97
N LEU A 308 24.76 -2.16 -8.58
CA LEU A 308 25.86 -1.60 -9.37
C LEU A 308 25.46 -0.73 -10.59
N THR A 309 24.22 -0.24 -10.70
CA THR A 309 23.76 0.68 -11.77
C THR A 309 23.00 1.89 -11.21
N ARG A 310 23.39 3.12 -11.61
CA ARG A 310 23.12 4.38 -10.91
C ARG A 310 21.86 5.11 -11.39
N ALA A 311 20.92 5.40 -10.47
CA ALA A 311 19.84 6.40 -10.56
C ALA A 311 18.80 6.52 -9.36
N GLU A 312 18.82 5.71 -8.27
CA GLU A 312 18.12 5.97 -6.97
C GLU A 312 19.06 5.53 -5.82
N ASN A 313 19.19 6.36 -4.79
CA ASN A 313 20.39 6.39 -3.96
C ASN A 313 20.38 5.39 -2.79
N THR A 314 20.55 4.09 -3.05
CA THR A 314 20.88 3.13 -2.00
C THR A 314 22.38 2.89 -1.92
N ALA A 315 22.96 2.93 -0.71
CA ALA A 315 24.38 2.70 -0.51
C ALA A 315 24.77 1.26 -0.82
N ASN A 316 25.79 1.09 -1.65
CA ASN A 316 26.38 -0.20 -1.96
C ASN A 316 27.10 -0.76 -0.73
N LYS A 317 26.87 -2.05 -0.45
CA LYS A 317 27.43 -2.69 0.74
C LYS A 317 28.95 -2.81 0.63
N GLY A 318 29.66 -2.12 1.53
CA GLY A 318 31.13 -2.16 1.65
C GLY A 318 31.89 -1.43 0.55
N ILE A 319 31.23 -0.71 -0.34
CA ILE A 319 31.86 0.05 -1.42
C ILE A 319 31.82 1.54 -1.09
N TYR A 320 32.98 2.18 -1.17
CA TYR A 320 33.14 3.59 -0.85
C TYR A 320 33.88 4.31 -1.97
N ASP A 321 33.52 5.58 -2.14
CA ASP A 321 34.16 6.50 -3.06
C ASP A 321 35.24 7.27 -2.30
N LEU A 322 36.49 7.13 -2.72
CA LEU A 322 37.67 7.75 -2.13
C LEU A 322 38.16 8.83 -3.09
N THR A 323 38.06 10.08 -2.69
CA THR A 323 38.61 11.19 -3.47
C THR A 323 40.09 11.35 -3.15
N LEU A 324 40.96 11.16 -4.14
CA LEU A 324 42.39 11.35 -4.01
C LEU A 324 42.77 12.80 -4.28
N LYS A 325 43.82 13.30 -3.61
CA LYS A 325 44.47 14.58 -3.90
C LYS A 325 45.98 14.48 -3.72
N PHE A 326 46.71 15.51 -4.17
CA PHE A 326 48.13 15.67 -3.87
C PHE A 326 48.34 15.87 -2.36
N ALA A 327 49.37 15.24 -1.80
CA ALA A 327 49.81 15.54 -0.44
C ALA A 327 50.35 16.98 -0.32
N GLU A 328 50.35 17.54 0.88
CA GLU A 328 50.84 18.91 1.09
C GLU A 328 52.37 19.02 0.93
N GLY A 329 52.83 20.11 0.32
CA GLY A 329 54.26 20.41 0.19
C GLY A 329 55.00 19.55 -0.84
N ILE A 330 54.28 18.94 -1.77
CA ILE A 330 54.87 18.15 -2.85
C ILE A 330 55.69 19.04 -3.79
N ASP A 331 56.86 18.54 -4.13
CA ASP A 331 57.67 19.03 -5.24
C ASP A 331 57.21 18.34 -6.53
N PRO A 332 56.75 19.08 -7.56
CA PRO A 332 56.35 18.51 -8.84
C PRO A 332 57.43 17.63 -9.48
N ASP A 333 58.71 17.94 -9.23
CA ASP A 333 59.83 17.19 -9.78
C ASP A 333 59.93 15.75 -9.23
N ASN A 334 59.23 15.46 -8.13
CA ASN A 334 59.16 14.13 -7.50
C ASN A 334 57.94 13.30 -7.92
N LEU A 335 57.11 13.80 -8.85
CA LEU A 335 55.96 13.09 -9.39
C LEU A 335 56.41 12.16 -10.54
N ASN A 336 56.63 10.89 -10.22
CA ASN A 336 56.96 9.87 -11.23
C ASN A 336 55.70 9.30 -11.89
N GLU A 337 55.74 9.08 -13.21
CA GLU A 337 54.65 8.43 -13.94
C GLU A 337 54.58 6.93 -13.65
N ASN A 338 53.37 6.38 -13.65
CA ASN A 338 53.09 4.93 -13.56
C ASN A 338 53.53 4.22 -12.26
N ILE A 339 53.54 4.92 -11.12
CA ILE A 339 53.73 4.26 -9.81
C ILE A 339 52.41 3.62 -9.34
N ALA A 340 52.50 2.39 -8.87
CA ALA A 340 51.41 1.69 -8.19
C ALA A 340 51.46 1.96 -6.68
N TYR A 341 50.30 2.26 -6.11
CA TYR A 341 50.08 2.59 -4.72
C TYR A 341 49.11 1.60 -4.08
N ALA A 342 49.24 1.42 -2.77
CA ALA A 342 48.32 0.65 -1.95
C ALA A 342 47.59 1.58 -0.98
N LEU A 343 46.31 1.30 -0.73
CA LEU A 343 45.56 1.87 0.38
C LEU A 343 46.17 1.35 1.67
N THR A 344 46.49 2.25 2.60
CA THR A 344 47.12 1.91 3.89
C THR A 344 46.33 2.51 5.04
N THR A 345 46.10 1.74 6.10
CA THR A 345 45.55 2.27 7.36
C THR A 345 46.09 1.46 8.55
N LYS A 346 45.72 1.86 9.77
CA LYS A 346 46.07 1.14 10.99
C LYS A 346 44.81 0.77 11.76
N ASP A 347 44.80 -0.42 12.36
CA ASP A 347 43.74 -0.78 13.29
C ASP A 347 43.89 -0.09 14.66
N ALA A 348 42.88 -0.28 15.51
CA ALA A 348 42.84 0.22 16.88
C ALA A 348 44.05 -0.21 17.76
N TRP A 349 44.86 -1.18 17.32
CA TRP A 349 46.05 -1.64 18.03
C TRP A 349 47.36 -1.28 17.31
N GLY A 350 47.29 -0.43 16.28
CA GLY A 350 48.43 0.04 15.52
C GLY A 350 49.01 -0.98 14.54
N ASN A 351 48.30 -2.09 14.26
CA ASN A 351 48.72 -3.00 13.19
C ASN A 351 48.35 -2.38 11.84
N GLU A 352 49.29 -2.41 10.90
CA GLU A 352 49.09 -1.90 9.54
C GLU A 352 48.21 -2.85 8.73
N ILE A 353 47.25 -2.26 8.00
CA ILE A 353 46.38 -2.91 7.03
C ILE A 353 46.68 -2.26 5.68
N ILE A 354 47.09 -3.08 4.72
CA ILE A 354 47.49 -2.64 3.37
C ILE A 354 46.68 -3.39 2.31
N SER A 355 46.23 -2.70 1.27
CA SER A 355 45.63 -3.34 0.07
C SER A 355 46.71 -3.92 -0.85
N GLY A 356 46.31 -4.41 -2.03
CA GLY A 356 47.28 -4.62 -3.10
C GLY A 356 47.90 -3.30 -3.55
N TYR A 357 48.96 -3.34 -4.36
CA TYR A 357 49.38 -2.15 -5.12
C TYR A 357 48.45 -1.99 -6.34
N ASP A 358 47.17 -1.78 -6.06
CA ASP A 358 46.03 -1.80 -6.97
C ASP A 358 45.53 -0.40 -7.35
N VAL A 359 46.19 0.66 -6.89
CA VAL A 359 45.86 2.05 -7.26
C VAL A 359 46.97 2.64 -8.12
N LYS A 360 46.64 3.07 -9.33
CA LYS A 360 47.56 3.77 -10.22
C LYS A 360 47.14 5.23 -10.33
N VAL A 361 48.02 6.12 -9.86
CA VAL A 361 47.78 7.58 -9.93
C VAL A 361 48.64 8.18 -11.03
N THR A 362 48.00 8.91 -11.93
CA THR A 362 48.65 9.69 -12.99
C THR A 362 48.56 11.16 -12.65
N ALA A 363 49.70 11.83 -12.44
CA ALA A 363 49.74 13.28 -12.29
C ALA A 363 50.00 13.94 -13.65
N LYS A 364 49.22 14.98 -14.01
CA LYS A 364 49.38 15.72 -15.26
C LYS A 364 49.41 17.22 -15.02
N GLU A 365 50.42 17.89 -15.58
CA GLU A 365 50.44 19.35 -15.65
C GLU A 365 49.56 19.82 -16.81
N GLU A 366 48.25 19.91 -16.57
CA GLU A 366 47.25 20.24 -17.60
C GLU A 366 46.15 21.14 -17.04
N GLU A 367 45.73 22.14 -17.82
CA GLU A 367 44.59 23.00 -17.50
C GLU A 367 43.30 22.39 -18.05
N LYS A 368 42.31 22.15 -17.18
CA LYS A 368 40.96 21.72 -17.58
C LYS A 368 39.97 22.88 -17.56
N THR A 369 38.87 22.69 -18.29
CA THR A 369 37.75 23.63 -18.37
C THR A 369 36.44 22.90 -18.13
N LEU A 370 35.55 23.52 -17.35
CA LEU A 370 34.19 23.02 -17.18
C LEU A 370 33.37 23.23 -18.46
N VAL A 371 32.40 22.34 -18.69
CA VAL A 371 31.44 22.44 -19.80
C VAL A 371 30.08 22.84 -19.24
N ASP A 372 29.31 23.62 -20.01
CA ASP A 372 27.95 23.98 -19.63
C ASP A 372 27.06 22.73 -19.43
N VAL A 373 26.27 22.74 -18.37
CA VAL A 373 25.37 21.64 -17.98
C VAL A 373 23.92 22.11 -18.07
N ASN A 374 23.04 21.26 -18.62
CA ASN A 374 21.60 21.50 -18.63
C ASN A 374 20.92 20.41 -17.79
N LYS A 375 20.04 20.80 -16.87
CA LYS A 375 19.30 19.87 -16.00
C LYS A 375 17.84 20.27 -15.88
N ASP A 376 16.98 19.27 -15.94
CA ASP A 376 15.58 19.38 -15.55
C ASP A 376 15.48 18.94 -14.08
N VAL A 377 14.80 19.72 -13.26
CA VAL A 377 14.68 19.53 -11.81
C VAL A 377 13.27 19.87 -11.36
N ASP A 378 12.82 19.33 -10.23
CA ASP A 378 11.48 19.63 -9.71
C ASP A 378 11.46 20.98 -9.00
N PHE A 379 10.42 21.78 -9.24
CA PHE A 379 10.15 22.98 -8.43
C PHE A 379 9.66 22.59 -7.01
N LYS A 380 9.77 23.49 -6.04
CA LYS A 380 9.51 23.29 -4.60
C LYS A 380 10.40 22.24 -3.91
N VAL A 381 11.41 21.72 -4.61
CA VAL A 381 12.44 20.83 -4.07
C VAL A 381 13.77 21.58 -3.97
N THR A 382 14.52 21.36 -2.88
CA THR A 382 15.86 21.92 -2.73
C THR A 382 16.87 21.02 -3.43
N HIS A 383 17.68 21.59 -4.32
CA HIS A 383 18.70 20.88 -5.08
C HIS A 383 20.11 21.34 -4.69
N ASN A 384 21.06 20.40 -4.65
CA ASN A 384 22.49 20.67 -4.44
C ASN A 384 23.17 20.95 -5.79
N LEU A 385 23.82 22.11 -5.92
CA LEU A 385 24.46 22.53 -7.16
C LEU A 385 25.69 21.68 -7.50
N ASP A 386 26.47 21.23 -6.50
CA ASP A 386 27.65 20.39 -6.73
C ASP A 386 27.25 19.04 -7.35
N GLU A 387 26.15 18.45 -6.87
CA GLU A 387 25.60 17.20 -7.40
C GLU A 387 25.09 17.36 -8.83
N LEU A 388 24.48 18.51 -9.15
CA LEU A 388 23.95 18.78 -10.49
C LEU A 388 25.05 19.00 -11.53
N VAL A 389 26.18 19.59 -11.14
CA VAL A 389 27.35 19.78 -12.02
C VAL A 389 28.16 18.48 -12.14
N GLY A 390 28.35 17.77 -11.03
CA GLY A 390 29.03 16.48 -10.98
C GLY A 390 30.55 16.58 -11.06
N ASP A 391 31.18 15.51 -11.58
CA ASP A 391 32.61 15.22 -11.40
C ASP A 391 33.56 16.24 -12.04
N GLN A 392 33.08 17.08 -12.96
CA GLN A 392 33.90 18.13 -13.60
C GLN A 392 34.46 19.12 -12.56
N LEU A 393 33.77 19.28 -11.42
CA LEU A 393 34.23 20.11 -10.31
C LEU A 393 35.53 19.59 -9.67
N ASN A 394 35.86 18.32 -9.88
CA ASN A 394 37.11 17.71 -9.42
C ASN A 394 38.33 18.15 -10.26
N ASP A 395 38.11 18.63 -11.49
CA ASP A 395 39.15 19.06 -12.43
C ASP A 395 39.66 20.49 -12.20
N VAL A 396 39.03 21.25 -11.30
CA VAL A 396 39.35 22.65 -11.00
C VAL A 396 39.90 22.79 -9.58
N VAL A 397 40.56 23.91 -9.28
CA VAL A 397 41.22 24.16 -7.98
C VAL A 397 40.21 24.65 -6.94
N ASP A 398 39.34 25.59 -7.33
CA ASP A 398 38.32 26.20 -6.47
C ASP A 398 37.18 26.72 -7.37
N TYR A 399 35.97 26.90 -6.82
CA TYR A 399 34.84 27.47 -7.55
C TYR A 399 33.80 28.11 -6.61
N THR A 400 32.95 28.96 -7.19
CA THR A 400 31.81 29.58 -6.52
C THR A 400 30.63 29.70 -7.48
N TYR A 401 29.43 29.64 -6.93
CA TYR A 401 28.20 29.89 -7.68
C TYR A 401 27.70 31.32 -7.51
N SER A 402 27.03 31.81 -8.54
CA SER A 402 26.24 33.04 -8.49
C SER A 402 25.00 32.91 -9.37
N VAL A 403 23.96 33.69 -9.03
CA VAL A 403 22.72 33.77 -9.80
C VAL A 403 22.37 35.23 -10.04
N VAL A 404 21.72 35.50 -11.17
CA VAL A 404 21.14 36.83 -11.44
C VAL A 404 19.87 36.98 -10.62
N GLU A 405 19.88 37.84 -9.60
CA GLU A 405 18.75 38.02 -8.68
C GLU A 405 17.42 38.34 -9.39
N ALA A 406 17.49 39.11 -10.48
CA ALA A 406 16.31 39.46 -11.27
C ALA A 406 15.66 38.24 -11.95
N ASP A 407 16.45 37.25 -12.36
CA ASP A 407 15.95 36.01 -12.96
C ASP A 407 15.46 35.04 -11.90
N ALA A 408 16.17 34.92 -10.77
CA ALA A 408 15.73 34.12 -9.63
C ALA A 408 14.35 34.57 -9.11
N LYS A 409 14.11 35.89 -9.03
CA LYS A 409 12.81 36.46 -8.62
C LYS A 409 11.64 36.08 -9.53
N LYS A 410 11.86 35.85 -10.83
CA LYS A 410 10.78 35.48 -11.77
C LYS A 410 10.16 34.13 -11.45
N ILE A 411 10.95 33.23 -10.86
CA ILE A 411 10.56 31.87 -10.49
C ILE A 411 10.56 31.67 -8.96
N GLU A 412 10.60 32.76 -8.20
CA GLU A 412 10.64 32.76 -6.74
C GLU A 412 11.75 31.83 -6.17
N ALA A 413 12.90 31.85 -6.82
CA ALA A 413 14.03 31.02 -6.43
C ALA A 413 14.85 31.62 -5.30
N THR A 414 15.21 30.77 -4.34
CA THR A 414 16.13 31.07 -3.24
C THR A 414 17.43 30.30 -3.47
N PHE A 415 18.54 31.04 -3.58
CA PHE A 415 19.88 30.49 -3.75
C PHE A 415 20.69 30.69 -2.46
N SER A 416 21.28 29.61 -1.94
CA SER A 416 22.23 29.67 -0.83
C SER A 416 23.65 29.47 -1.36
N LYS A 417 24.47 30.52 -1.29
CA LYS A 417 25.89 30.45 -1.67
C LYS A 417 26.70 29.57 -0.73
N GLU A 418 26.44 29.66 0.57
CA GLU A 418 27.14 28.93 1.62
C GLU A 418 26.86 27.42 1.54
N ASN A 419 25.59 27.06 1.41
CA ASN A 419 25.17 25.66 1.34
C ASN A 419 25.21 25.10 -0.08
N LYS A 420 25.43 25.95 -1.10
CA LYS A 420 25.42 25.63 -2.53
C LYS A 420 24.12 24.95 -2.97
N THR A 421 23.00 25.45 -2.47
CA THR A 421 21.67 24.90 -2.78
C THR A 421 20.79 25.91 -3.49
N ILE A 422 19.79 25.39 -4.21
CA ILE A 422 18.76 26.20 -4.86
C ILE A 422 17.38 25.55 -4.77
N ILE A 423 16.35 26.35 -4.54
CA ILE A 423 14.94 25.94 -4.57
C ILE A 423 14.16 27.01 -5.35
N ALA A 424 13.26 26.62 -6.23
CA ALA A 424 12.33 27.52 -6.92
C ALA A 424 10.90 27.23 -6.48
N ASN A 425 10.14 28.26 -6.07
CA ASN A 425 8.73 28.07 -5.68
C ASN A 425 7.75 28.16 -6.87
N LYS A 426 8.27 28.45 -8.06
CA LYS A 426 7.54 28.51 -9.32
C LYS A 426 8.33 27.81 -10.43
N GLU A 427 7.63 27.20 -11.36
CA GLU A 427 8.21 26.58 -12.55
C GLU A 427 8.88 27.62 -13.46
N GLY A 428 9.92 27.21 -14.18
CA GLY A 428 10.62 28.09 -15.12
C GLY A 428 12.10 27.77 -15.26
N LYS A 429 12.84 28.67 -15.91
CA LYS A 429 14.26 28.47 -16.23
C LYS A 429 15.14 29.45 -15.47
N LEU A 430 16.28 28.97 -15.00
CA LEU A 430 17.29 29.78 -14.32
C LEU A 430 18.69 29.30 -14.69
N THR A 431 19.57 30.23 -15.04
CA THR A 431 20.99 29.95 -15.24
C THR A 431 21.76 30.31 -13.98
N VAL A 432 22.51 29.34 -13.46
CA VAL A 432 23.50 29.51 -12.40
C VAL A 432 24.87 29.62 -13.04
N THR A 433 25.61 30.68 -12.71
CA THR A 433 27.00 30.85 -13.18
C THR A 433 27.95 30.16 -12.21
N ILE A 434 28.87 29.37 -12.76
CA ILE A 434 29.95 28.70 -12.06
C ILE A 434 31.23 29.46 -12.38
N ALA A 435 31.71 30.32 -11.48
CA ALA A 435 33.04 30.89 -11.60
C ALA A 435 34.03 29.89 -10.98
N TYR A 436 35.09 29.54 -11.69
CA TYR A 436 36.05 28.52 -11.26
C TYR A 436 37.49 28.94 -11.55
N PHE A 437 38.41 28.37 -10.77
CA PHE A 437 39.83 28.64 -10.81
C PHE A 437 40.59 27.41 -11.28
N THR A 438 41.42 27.57 -12.32
CA THR A 438 42.11 26.46 -12.98
C THR A 438 43.47 26.18 -12.37
N THR A 439 44.02 25.01 -12.67
CA THR A 439 45.40 24.60 -12.30
C THR A 439 46.47 25.50 -12.88
N ALA A 440 46.20 26.19 -14.00
CA ALA A 440 47.09 27.20 -14.58
C ALA A 440 47.01 28.58 -13.90
N GLY A 441 46.15 28.75 -12.89
CA GLY A 441 45.95 30.00 -12.18
C GLY A 441 45.07 31.01 -12.92
N ASN A 442 44.15 30.55 -13.77
CA ASN A 442 43.19 31.41 -14.48
C ASN A 442 41.79 31.31 -13.87
N GLU A 443 41.04 32.40 -13.92
CA GLU A 443 39.61 32.43 -13.62
C GLU A 443 38.80 32.24 -14.91
N LYS A 444 37.82 31.34 -14.88
CA LYS A 444 36.93 31.02 -16.01
C LYS A 444 35.49 30.83 -15.50
N GLU A 445 34.54 30.81 -16.43
CA GLU A 445 33.12 30.63 -16.14
C GLU A 445 32.52 29.48 -16.96
N ALA A 446 31.55 28.79 -16.38
CA ALA A 446 30.65 27.84 -17.03
C ALA A 446 29.22 28.05 -16.52
N LYS A 447 28.24 27.48 -17.22
CA LYS A 447 26.81 27.65 -16.90
C LYS A 447 26.16 26.34 -16.51
N LEU A 448 25.37 26.39 -15.44
CA LEU A 448 24.39 25.36 -15.10
C LEU A 448 23.00 25.92 -15.40
N ASN A 449 22.37 25.45 -16.48
CA ASN A 449 21.02 25.86 -16.87
C ASN A 449 20.00 24.88 -16.27
N LEU A 450 19.15 25.39 -15.40
CA LEU A 450 18.11 24.64 -14.70
C LEU A 450 16.75 24.92 -15.33
N THR A 451 16.00 23.86 -15.61
CA THR A 451 14.56 23.91 -15.91
C THR A 451 13.81 23.32 -14.72
N PHE A 452 13.15 24.18 -13.95
CA PHE A 452 12.25 23.78 -12.86
C PHE A 452 10.90 23.38 -13.46
N LYS A 453 10.59 22.08 -13.42
CA LYS A 453 9.36 21.49 -13.94
C LYS A 453 8.28 21.44 -12.86
N TYR A 454 7.04 21.53 -13.32
CA TYR A 454 5.85 21.42 -12.47
C TYR A 454 5.46 19.97 -12.30
N ALA A 455 5.08 19.61 -11.08
CA ALA A 455 4.42 18.35 -10.76
C ALA A 455 3.01 18.69 -10.28
N ALA A 456 2.00 18.04 -10.88
CA ALA A 456 0.61 18.30 -10.55
C ALA A 456 0.37 18.17 -9.04
N GLU A 457 -0.20 19.20 -8.43
CA GLU A 457 -0.56 19.18 -7.02
C GLU A 457 -1.79 18.30 -6.80
N LYS A 458 -1.92 17.71 -5.60
CA LYS A 458 -3.07 16.87 -5.30
C LYS A 458 -4.31 17.74 -5.06
N ALA A 459 -5.34 17.57 -5.88
CA ALA A 459 -6.67 18.12 -5.60
C ALA A 459 -7.41 17.26 -4.56
N GLU A 460 -8.47 17.82 -3.98
CA GLU A 460 -9.36 17.12 -3.06
C GLU A 460 -10.81 17.32 -3.49
N ILE A 461 -11.46 16.21 -3.86
CA ILE A 461 -12.87 16.14 -4.26
C ILE A 461 -13.55 15.12 -3.36
N LYS A 462 -14.74 15.44 -2.84
CA LYS A 462 -15.50 14.49 -2.03
C LYS A 462 -16.02 13.32 -2.87
N ASP A 463 -16.22 12.17 -2.23
CA ASP A 463 -16.90 11.06 -2.89
C ASP A 463 -18.34 11.44 -3.26
N MET A 464 -18.81 10.87 -4.38
CA MET A 464 -20.12 11.13 -4.94
C MET A 464 -20.99 9.87 -4.83
N THR A 465 -22.28 10.06 -4.55
CA THR A 465 -23.28 9.00 -4.67
C THR A 465 -24.43 9.48 -5.53
N TRP A 466 -24.79 8.70 -6.53
CA TRP A 466 -26.01 8.89 -7.31
C TRP A 466 -26.94 7.71 -7.06
N VAL A 467 -28.17 8.01 -6.66
CA VAL A 467 -29.21 6.98 -6.51
C VAL A 467 -29.89 6.84 -7.86
N VAL A 468 -29.94 5.61 -8.38
CA VAL A 468 -30.57 5.32 -9.67
C VAL A 468 -32.05 5.64 -9.57
N GLY A 469 -32.48 6.71 -10.24
CA GLY A 469 -33.86 7.16 -10.28
C GLY A 469 -34.11 7.95 -11.56
N GLY A 470 -35.11 7.56 -12.35
CA GLY A 470 -35.30 8.07 -13.71
C GLY A 470 -35.62 9.57 -13.85
N GLU A 471 -35.79 10.30 -12.74
CA GLU A 471 -36.14 11.73 -12.75
C GLU A 471 -34.94 12.68 -12.69
N LYS A 472 -33.88 12.33 -11.94
CA LYS A 472 -32.67 13.16 -11.81
C LYS A 472 -31.42 12.35 -12.16
N VAL A 473 -30.87 12.66 -13.33
CA VAL A 473 -29.69 11.98 -13.90
C VAL A 473 -28.37 12.70 -13.61
N THR A 474 -28.36 13.64 -12.65
CA THR A 474 -27.15 14.39 -12.29
C THR A 474 -26.88 14.35 -10.79
N ALA A 475 -25.60 14.38 -10.43
CA ALA A 475 -25.12 14.55 -9.07
C ALA A 475 -23.90 15.48 -9.05
N THR A 476 -23.71 16.23 -7.96
CA THR A 476 -22.58 17.14 -7.80
C THR A 476 -21.70 16.69 -6.64
N SER A 477 -20.39 16.90 -6.78
CA SER A 477 -19.42 16.72 -5.73
C SER A 477 -18.63 17.99 -5.47
N GLU A 478 -18.36 18.24 -4.20
CA GLU A 478 -17.63 19.40 -3.73
C GLU A 478 -16.12 19.25 -3.97
N ILE A 479 -15.53 20.30 -4.54
CA ILE A 479 -14.08 20.49 -4.60
C ILE A 479 -13.65 21.20 -3.31
N VAL A 480 -12.85 20.53 -2.50
CA VAL A 480 -12.26 21.09 -1.27
C VAL A 480 -10.99 21.88 -1.60
N GLY A 481 -10.21 21.40 -2.58
CA GLY A 481 -9.05 22.09 -3.14
C GLY A 481 -8.81 21.65 -4.59
N PRO A 482 -8.33 22.53 -5.49
CA PRO A 482 -7.88 23.90 -5.27
C PRO A 482 -9.00 24.91 -4.93
N SER A 483 -8.62 26.08 -4.38
CA SER A 483 -9.59 27.12 -4.01
C SER A 483 -10.28 27.74 -5.23
N VAL A 484 -11.43 28.39 -5.01
CA VAL A 484 -12.22 29.04 -6.07
C VAL A 484 -11.37 30.05 -6.85
N ASP A 485 -10.57 30.87 -6.16
CA ASP A 485 -9.73 31.88 -6.81
C ASP A 485 -8.63 31.25 -7.68
N VAL A 486 -8.06 30.12 -7.24
CA VAL A 486 -7.07 29.38 -8.03
C VAL A 486 -7.69 28.81 -9.30
N ILE A 487 -8.90 28.24 -9.20
CA ILE A 487 -9.63 27.70 -10.36
C ILE A 487 -9.96 28.82 -11.34
N LYS A 488 -10.48 29.97 -10.87
CA LYS A 488 -10.79 31.13 -11.72
C LYS A 488 -9.57 31.65 -12.47
N ALA A 489 -8.43 31.73 -11.79
CA ALA A 489 -7.22 32.33 -12.37
C ALA A 489 -6.52 31.39 -13.35
N ASN A 490 -6.45 30.09 -13.05
CA ASN A 490 -5.51 29.19 -13.71
C ASN A 490 -6.17 28.02 -14.45
N ILE A 491 -7.47 27.75 -14.23
CA ILE A 491 -8.15 26.55 -14.75
C ILE A 491 -9.35 26.95 -15.61
N THR A 492 -9.11 27.79 -16.63
CA THR A 492 -10.14 28.19 -17.61
C THR A 492 -10.22 27.25 -18.82
N ALA A 493 -9.22 26.37 -19.00
CA ALA A 493 -9.21 25.33 -20.04
C ALA A 493 -10.07 24.10 -19.69
N GLY A 494 -10.68 24.08 -18.49
CA GLY A 494 -11.55 23.01 -18.03
C GLY A 494 -10.81 21.86 -17.34
N ILE A 495 -11.42 20.67 -17.41
CA ILE A 495 -10.89 19.44 -16.81
C ILE A 495 -10.76 18.35 -17.88
N ASP A 496 -9.77 17.48 -17.74
CA ASP A 496 -9.74 16.17 -18.40
C ASP A 496 -10.16 15.11 -17.37
N THR A 497 -10.96 14.13 -17.80
CA THR A 497 -11.51 13.12 -16.90
C THR A 497 -11.39 11.72 -17.45
N GLU A 498 -11.10 10.78 -16.57
CA GLU A 498 -11.06 9.35 -16.87
C GLU A 498 -11.89 8.61 -15.81
N ILE A 499 -12.67 7.62 -16.24
CA ILE A 499 -13.54 6.84 -15.36
C ILE A 499 -13.26 5.37 -15.61
N ALA A 500 -13.16 4.60 -14.54
CA ALA A 500 -13.05 3.16 -14.57
C ALA A 500 -13.88 2.55 -13.43
N TYR A 501 -14.16 1.26 -13.52
CA TYR A 501 -14.64 0.52 -12.35
C TYR A 501 -13.57 0.47 -11.28
N THR A 502 -13.95 0.60 -10.01
CA THR A 502 -12.98 0.61 -8.90
C THR A 502 -12.16 -0.68 -8.84
N ASP A 503 -12.77 -1.83 -9.17
CA ASP A 503 -12.11 -3.14 -9.19
C ASP A 503 -11.58 -3.53 -10.59
N GLY A 504 -11.56 -2.59 -11.53
CA GLY A 504 -11.15 -2.81 -12.92
C GLY A 504 -12.20 -3.56 -13.74
N LYS A 505 -12.36 -4.87 -13.51
CA LYS A 505 -13.38 -5.70 -14.16
C LYS A 505 -14.44 -6.14 -13.16
N VAL A 506 -15.69 -6.19 -13.60
CA VAL A 506 -16.83 -6.49 -12.72
C VAL A 506 -17.70 -7.62 -13.27
N GLU A 507 -18.45 -8.27 -12.38
CA GLU A 507 -19.53 -9.20 -12.73
C GLU A 507 -20.87 -8.52 -12.49
N ILE A 508 -21.71 -8.42 -13.53
CA ILE A 508 -23.05 -7.84 -13.43
C ILE A 508 -24.05 -8.81 -14.04
N ASN A 509 -25.14 -9.10 -13.31
CA ASN A 509 -26.17 -10.05 -13.73
C ASN A 509 -25.63 -11.42 -14.21
N GLY A 510 -24.52 -11.88 -13.61
CA GLY A 510 -23.86 -13.15 -13.95
C GLY A 510 -22.92 -13.10 -15.16
N VAL A 511 -22.78 -11.96 -15.83
CA VAL A 511 -21.80 -11.75 -16.90
C VAL A 511 -20.50 -11.25 -16.28
N LYS A 512 -19.43 -12.04 -16.45
CA LYS A 512 -18.12 -11.79 -15.84
C LYS A 512 -17.21 -10.96 -16.74
N ASP A 513 -16.17 -10.40 -16.13
CA ASP A 513 -15.04 -9.74 -16.79
C ASP A 513 -15.43 -8.52 -17.65
N LEU A 514 -16.51 -7.83 -17.28
CA LEU A 514 -16.99 -6.63 -17.98
C LEU A 514 -16.02 -5.45 -17.77
N GLU A 515 -15.71 -4.78 -18.87
CA GLU A 515 -14.90 -3.55 -18.90
C GLU A 515 -15.81 -2.32 -18.88
N TYR A 516 -15.25 -1.18 -18.47
CA TYR A 516 -15.99 0.07 -18.44
C TYR A 516 -16.29 0.53 -19.87
N GLU A 517 -17.57 0.70 -20.20
CA GLU A 517 -18.01 1.18 -21.52
C GLU A 517 -18.85 2.46 -21.45
N GLY A 518 -18.62 3.33 -20.45
CA GLY A 518 -19.29 4.63 -20.36
C GLY A 518 -20.50 4.66 -19.41
N GLY A 519 -21.44 5.59 -19.68
CA GLY A 519 -22.60 5.86 -18.83
C GLY A 519 -22.42 6.94 -17.76
N ILE A 520 -21.21 7.48 -17.58
CA ILE A 520 -20.93 8.61 -16.69
C ILE A 520 -20.09 9.66 -17.42
N THR A 521 -20.50 10.92 -17.38
CA THR A 521 -19.71 12.06 -17.88
C THR A 521 -19.53 13.11 -16.81
N LEU A 522 -18.32 13.65 -16.67
CA LEU A 522 -17.99 14.65 -15.66
C LEU A 522 -17.72 16.01 -16.31
N LYS A 523 -18.13 17.09 -15.64
CA LYS A 523 -17.75 18.46 -16.00
C LYS A 523 -17.52 19.32 -14.77
N LEU A 524 -16.67 20.33 -14.92
CA LEU A 524 -16.49 21.38 -13.92
C LEU A 524 -17.63 22.41 -14.05
N VAL A 525 -18.28 22.74 -12.94
CA VAL A 525 -19.40 23.70 -12.91
C VAL A 525 -19.13 24.77 -11.87
N GLY A 526 -19.22 26.03 -12.28
CA GLY A 526 -19.25 27.19 -11.39
C GLY A 526 -20.67 27.49 -10.92
N LEU A 527 -20.84 27.68 -9.62
CA LEU A 527 -22.11 28.03 -8.98
C LEU A 527 -22.06 29.46 -8.47
N ASP A 528 -23.17 30.19 -8.63
CA ASP A 528 -23.32 31.55 -8.10
C ASP A 528 -23.60 31.55 -6.58
N LYS A 529 -23.92 32.72 -6.02
CA LYS A 529 -24.22 32.88 -4.58
C LYS A 529 -25.50 32.15 -4.12
N ASP A 530 -26.41 31.87 -5.04
CA ASP A 530 -27.69 31.21 -4.77
C ASP A 530 -27.57 29.69 -5.00
N GLY A 531 -26.41 29.22 -5.49
CA GLY A 531 -26.11 27.81 -5.75
C GLY A 531 -26.50 27.36 -7.14
N GLU A 532 -26.86 28.28 -8.04
CA GLU A 532 -27.29 27.98 -9.40
C GLU A 532 -26.10 27.94 -10.37
N PRO A 533 -26.12 27.07 -11.40
CA PRO A 533 -25.05 27.01 -12.39
C PRO A 533 -24.91 28.30 -13.20
N VAL A 534 -23.68 28.84 -13.26
CA VAL A 534 -23.34 29.95 -14.14
C VAL A 534 -23.21 29.43 -15.57
N ALA A 535 -24.09 29.90 -16.47
CA ALA A 535 -24.25 29.35 -17.82
C ALA A 535 -22.99 29.44 -18.69
N ASP A 536 -22.18 30.49 -18.51
CA ASP A 536 -20.89 30.67 -19.20
C ASP A 536 -19.82 31.09 -18.19
N MET A 537 -18.94 30.14 -17.86
CA MET A 537 -17.84 30.38 -16.91
C MET A 537 -16.80 31.36 -17.43
N SER A 538 -16.78 31.69 -18.73
CA SER A 538 -15.83 32.66 -19.30
C SER A 538 -16.29 34.11 -19.13
N THR A 539 -17.60 34.36 -19.25
CA THR A 539 -18.19 35.71 -19.13
C THR A 539 -18.79 35.99 -17.75
N GLY A 540 -19.21 34.94 -17.02
CA GLY A 540 -19.80 35.02 -15.67
C GLY A 540 -18.84 34.66 -14.53
N VAL A 541 -17.53 34.58 -14.77
CA VAL A 541 -16.53 34.14 -13.76
C VAL A 541 -16.57 34.95 -12.45
N ALA A 542 -16.97 36.23 -12.53
CA ALA A 542 -17.08 37.12 -11.38
C ALA A 542 -18.19 36.68 -10.40
N ASP A 543 -19.28 36.11 -10.93
CA ASP A 543 -20.46 35.72 -10.16
C ASP A 543 -20.29 34.35 -9.48
N ILE A 544 -19.31 33.55 -9.92
CA ILE A 544 -19.02 32.23 -9.34
C ILE A 544 -18.50 32.38 -7.91
N THR A 545 -19.17 31.73 -6.95
CA THR A 545 -18.74 31.68 -5.55
C THR A 545 -18.21 30.30 -5.14
N LYS A 546 -18.51 29.25 -5.92
CA LYS A 546 -18.10 27.87 -5.66
C LYS A 546 -17.90 27.09 -6.96
N PHE A 547 -16.99 26.13 -6.98
CA PHE A 547 -16.90 25.12 -8.04
C PHE A 547 -17.27 23.73 -7.51
N VAL A 548 -17.89 22.93 -8.39
CA VAL A 548 -18.22 21.52 -8.15
C VAL A 548 -17.89 20.70 -9.38
N ILE A 549 -17.71 19.39 -9.18
CA ILE A 549 -17.76 18.42 -10.28
C ILE A 549 -19.20 17.93 -10.41
N GLU A 550 -19.83 18.15 -11.56
CA GLU A 550 -21.12 17.57 -11.89
C GLU A 550 -20.92 16.30 -12.72
N ALA A 551 -21.49 15.20 -12.26
CA ALA A 551 -21.64 13.97 -13.03
C ALA A 551 -23.03 13.93 -13.66
N THR A 552 -23.09 13.52 -14.93
CA THR A 552 -24.32 13.12 -15.63
C THR A 552 -24.26 11.62 -15.87
N PHE A 553 -25.35 10.92 -15.53
CA PHE A 553 -25.47 9.47 -15.62
C PHE A 553 -26.44 9.12 -16.76
N ASP A 554 -26.08 8.21 -17.65
CA ASP A 554 -27.01 7.66 -18.64
C ASP A 554 -27.67 6.39 -18.05
N PRO A 555 -28.97 6.42 -17.70
CA PRO A 555 -29.65 5.25 -17.14
C PRO A 555 -29.64 4.02 -18.06
N ALA A 556 -29.45 4.20 -19.37
CA ALA A 556 -29.40 3.10 -20.33
C ALA A 556 -28.03 2.41 -20.40
N GLU A 557 -26.95 3.05 -19.94
CA GLU A 557 -25.57 2.54 -20.08
C GLU A 557 -24.81 2.39 -18.76
N VAL A 558 -25.20 3.14 -17.72
CA VAL A 558 -24.51 3.18 -16.43
C VAL A 558 -24.60 1.85 -15.70
N ALA A 559 -23.50 1.45 -15.05
CA ALA A 559 -23.46 0.25 -14.24
C ALA A 559 -23.75 0.55 -12.76
N ALA A 560 -24.51 -0.31 -12.07
CA ALA A 560 -24.79 -0.20 -10.63
C ALA A 560 -23.64 -0.74 -9.76
N VAL A 561 -22.41 -0.25 -10.02
CA VAL A 561 -21.19 -0.66 -9.31
C VAL A 561 -20.37 0.57 -8.88
N PRO A 562 -19.39 0.41 -7.98
CA PRO A 562 -18.45 1.48 -7.66
C PRO A 562 -17.54 1.84 -8.84
N HIS A 563 -17.34 3.15 -9.04
CA HIS A 563 -16.42 3.69 -10.04
C HIS A 563 -15.36 4.55 -9.37
N THR A 564 -14.19 4.60 -10.00
CA THR A 564 -13.12 5.55 -9.70
C THR A 564 -13.06 6.57 -10.82
N ALA A 565 -13.11 7.85 -10.48
CA ALA A 565 -12.97 8.95 -11.42
C ALA A 565 -11.66 9.70 -11.16
N THR A 566 -10.83 9.82 -12.19
CA THR A 566 -9.64 10.67 -12.20
C THR A 566 -9.98 12.01 -12.83
N VAL A 567 -9.65 13.11 -12.16
CA VAL A 567 -9.89 14.47 -12.63
C VAL A 567 -8.57 15.22 -12.68
N LYS A 568 -8.25 15.76 -13.86
CA LYS A 568 -7.08 16.59 -14.13
C LYS A 568 -7.52 18.01 -14.43
N PHE A 569 -7.11 18.95 -13.61
CA PHE A 569 -7.40 20.38 -13.76
C PHE A 569 -6.36 21.00 -14.69
N LYS A 570 -6.81 21.41 -15.89
CA LYS A 570 -5.92 21.88 -16.96
C LYS A 570 -5.47 23.30 -16.71
N ASN A 571 -4.19 23.55 -16.94
CA ASN A 571 -3.67 24.90 -16.97
C ASN A 571 -4.25 25.67 -18.16
N ALA A 572 -4.74 26.89 -17.92
CA ALA A 572 -5.19 27.81 -18.94
C ALA A 572 -4.06 28.25 -19.88
N THR A 573 -2.84 28.35 -19.37
CA THR A 573 -1.69 28.89 -20.09
C THR A 573 -0.45 28.02 -19.86
N PRO A 574 -0.43 26.78 -20.37
CA PRO A 574 0.71 25.91 -20.22
C PRO A 574 1.93 26.49 -20.95
N THR A 575 3.10 26.28 -20.36
CA THR A 575 4.37 26.72 -20.94
C THR A 575 5.12 25.48 -21.43
N PRO A 576 5.40 25.38 -22.75
CA PRO A 576 6.08 24.22 -23.31
C PRO A 576 7.40 23.89 -22.61
N GLY A 577 7.55 22.63 -22.19
CA GLY A 577 8.76 22.11 -21.55
C GLY A 577 8.87 22.36 -20.05
N LEU A 578 7.82 22.86 -19.39
CA LEU A 578 7.74 22.99 -17.92
C LEU A 578 6.77 21.99 -17.27
N ASP A 579 6.14 21.11 -18.06
CA ASP A 579 5.22 20.05 -17.62
C ASP A 579 4.05 20.55 -16.75
N ASN A 580 3.63 21.81 -16.99
CA ASN A 580 2.53 22.46 -16.26
C ASN A 580 1.21 22.44 -17.04
N ASP A 581 0.96 21.43 -17.88
CA ASP A 581 -0.33 21.24 -18.58
C ASP A 581 -1.47 20.88 -17.61
N VAL A 582 -1.12 20.20 -16.52
CA VAL A 582 -2.03 19.81 -15.44
C VAL A 582 -1.51 20.43 -14.15
N LEU A 583 -2.32 21.29 -13.53
CA LEU A 583 -1.94 21.95 -12.28
C LEU A 583 -2.36 21.13 -11.06
N TYR A 584 -3.51 20.47 -11.16
CA TYR A 584 -4.00 19.61 -10.09
C TYR A 584 -4.53 18.29 -10.63
N GLU A 585 -4.31 17.21 -9.90
CA GLU A 585 -4.83 15.90 -10.21
C GLU A 585 -5.37 15.22 -8.96
N THR A 586 -6.48 14.49 -9.10
CA THR A 586 -7.00 13.67 -8.01
C THR A 586 -7.89 12.55 -8.52
N THR A 587 -8.17 11.60 -7.65
CA THR A 587 -9.14 10.52 -7.87
C THR A 587 -10.18 10.53 -6.76
N PHE A 588 -11.45 10.33 -7.10
CA PHE A 588 -12.53 10.19 -6.12
C PHE A 588 -13.49 9.06 -6.51
N LYS A 589 -14.26 8.57 -5.55
CA LYS A 589 -15.20 7.47 -5.77
C LYS A 589 -16.55 8.00 -6.21
N ILE A 590 -17.14 7.35 -7.22
CA ILE A 590 -18.54 7.53 -7.61
C ILE A 590 -19.27 6.23 -7.30
N THR A 591 -20.26 6.31 -6.40
CA THR A 591 -21.13 5.19 -6.08
C THR A 591 -22.44 5.33 -6.84
N VAL A 592 -22.75 4.36 -7.70
CA VAL A 592 -24.06 4.22 -8.35
C VAL A 592 -24.90 3.29 -7.48
N ASP A 593 -25.79 3.88 -6.69
CA ASP A 593 -26.62 3.19 -5.72
C ASP A 593 -27.98 2.85 -6.32
N GLN A 594 -28.16 1.59 -6.73
CA GLN A 594 -29.44 1.11 -7.23
C GLN A 594 -30.38 0.75 -6.08
N GLN A 595 -31.46 1.51 -5.94
CA GLN A 595 -32.51 1.27 -4.96
C GLN A 595 -33.75 0.70 -5.66
N ASP A 596 -33.84 -0.63 -5.75
CA ASP A 596 -34.88 -1.33 -6.51
C ASP A 596 -36.30 -0.86 -6.22
N SER A 597 -36.64 -0.65 -4.94
CA SER A 597 -37.97 -0.19 -4.51
C SER A 597 -38.35 1.20 -5.01
N LYS A 598 -37.38 2.02 -5.45
CA LYS A 598 -37.62 3.33 -6.07
C LYS A 598 -37.74 3.26 -7.59
N LEU A 599 -37.24 2.19 -8.20
CA LEU A 599 -37.29 1.97 -9.64
C LEU A 599 -38.57 1.25 -10.03
N PHE A 600 -38.87 0.13 -9.36
CA PHE A 600 -40.02 -0.70 -9.70
C PHE A 600 -40.36 -1.67 -8.57
N GLU A 601 -41.65 -1.94 -8.39
CA GLU A 601 -42.15 -2.90 -7.41
C GLU A 601 -43.25 -3.76 -8.04
N PHE A 602 -43.08 -5.09 -7.97
CA PHE A 602 -44.12 -6.04 -8.36
C PHE A 602 -45.26 -6.06 -7.34
N LYS A 603 -46.35 -5.36 -7.64
CA LYS A 603 -47.53 -5.29 -6.76
C LYS A 603 -48.45 -6.49 -6.99
N ARG A 604 -48.18 -7.60 -6.29
CA ARG A 604 -49.03 -8.80 -6.31
C ARG A 604 -50.49 -8.47 -5.97
N ALA A 605 -51.44 -9.06 -6.69
CA ALA A 605 -52.85 -9.00 -6.34
C ALA A 605 -53.11 -10.01 -5.20
N GLY A 606 -53.10 -9.52 -3.96
CA GLY A 606 -53.07 -10.36 -2.75
C GLY A 606 -54.18 -11.42 -2.66
N ALA A 607 -55.31 -11.25 -3.33
CA ALA A 607 -56.39 -12.24 -3.38
C ALA A 607 -55.97 -13.58 -4.01
N TYR A 608 -54.93 -13.59 -4.84
CA TYR A 608 -54.45 -14.79 -5.53
C TYR A 608 -53.26 -15.45 -4.84
N PHE A 609 -52.74 -14.85 -3.75
CA PHE A 609 -51.50 -15.28 -3.10
C PHE A 609 -51.72 -15.67 -1.63
N SER A 610 -51.08 -16.76 -1.23
CA SER A 610 -50.85 -17.11 0.17
C SER A 610 -49.34 -17.19 0.40
N GLY A 611 -48.76 -16.10 0.88
CA GLY A 611 -47.31 -15.91 0.87
C GLY A 611 -46.77 -15.91 -0.57
N ASP A 612 -45.84 -16.81 -0.87
CA ASP A 612 -45.28 -17.02 -2.20
C ASP A 612 -46.04 -18.05 -3.05
N ASN A 613 -47.17 -18.56 -2.59
CA ASN A 613 -47.99 -19.51 -3.35
C ASN A 613 -49.12 -18.76 -4.08
N ALA A 614 -49.11 -18.79 -5.40
CA ALA A 614 -50.14 -18.24 -6.26
C ALA A 614 -51.12 -19.33 -6.71
N THR A 615 -52.41 -19.02 -6.73
CA THR A 615 -53.46 -19.87 -7.34
C THR A 615 -54.10 -19.16 -8.51
N ALA A 616 -54.21 -19.84 -9.64
CA ALA A 616 -54.87 -19.35 -10.84
C ALA A 616 -55.88 -20.37 -11.38
N TYR A 617 -56.95 -19.87 -12.00
CA TYR A 617 -57.92 -20.67 -12.75
C TYR A 617 -57.78 -20.29 -14.22
N GLY A 618 -57.05 -21.10 -14.99
CA GLY A 618 -56.73 -20.82 -16.39
C GLY A 618 -57.94 -20.96 -17.34
N ASN A 619 -57.71 -20.82 -18.64
CA ASN A 619 -58.71 -20.98 -19.68
C ASN A 619 -58.53 -22.33 -20.40
N VAL A 620 -59.52 -23.23 -20.33
CA VAL A 620 -59.54 -24.52 -21.05
C VAL A 620 -60.22 -24.49 -22.41
N ASN A 621 -60.80 -23.34 -22.78
CA ASN A 621 -61.54 -23.17 -24.02
C ASN A 621 -60.77 -22.34 -25.04
N ASP A 622 -59.46 -22.21 -24.85
CA ASP A 622 -58.58 -21.55 -25.80
C ASP A 622 -58.45 -22.39 -27.08
N GLU A 623 -58.90 -21.83 -28.20
CA GLU A 623 -58.90 -22.51 -29.50
C GLU A 623 -57.48 -22.71 -30.04
N ASP A 624 -56.55 -21.82 -29.67
CA ASP A 624 -55.15 -21.85 -30.11
C ASP A 624 -54.31 -22.83 -29.28
N ALA A 625 -54.82 -23.28 -28.12
CA ALA A 625 -54.16 -24.21 -27.20
C ALA A 625 -55.03 -25.44 -26.88
N ALA A 626 -55.57 -26.07 -27.92
CA ALA A 626 -56.47 -27.21 -27.79
C ALA A 626 -55.91 -28.32 -26.87
N GLY A 627 -56.67 -28.67 -25.83
CA GLY A 627 -56.30 -29.72 -24.87
C GLY A 627 -55.33 -29.27 -23.77
N LYS A 628 -55.01 -27.98 -23.69
CA LYS A 628 -54.21 -27.37 -22.62
C LYS A 628 -54.99 -26.27 -21.92
N ILE A 629 -54.44 -25.74 -20.84
CA ILE A 629 -55.00 -24.66 -20.01
C ILE A 629 -54.11 -23.43 -20.17
N THR A 630 -54.63 -22.32 -20.68
CA THR A 630 -53.85 -21.09 -20.86
C THR A 630 -54.05 -20.11 -19.70
N TYR A 631 -53.03 -19.34 -19.36
CA TYR A 631 -53.18 -18.28 -18.35
C TYR A 631 -52.18 -17.14 -18.61
N ASN A 632 -52.61 -15.90 -18.35
CA ASN A 632 -51.78 -14.71 -18.50
C ASN A 632 -51.23 -14.31 -17.12
N LEU A 633 -49.90 -14.37 -16.97
CA LEU A 633 -49.20 -14.14 -15.71
C LEU A 633 -49.39 -12.72 -15.17
N TYR A 634 -49.60 -11.71 -16.02
CA TYR A 634 -49.85 -10.34 -15.54
C TYR A 634 -51.14 -10.21 -14.72
N LYS A 635 -52.09 -11.15 -14.87
CA LYS A 635 -53.32 -11.17 -14.06
C LYS A 635 -53.08 -11.49 -12.59
N LEU A 636 -51.88 -11.96 -12.21
CA LEU A 636 -51.47 -12.14 -10.82
C LEU A 636 -51.08 -10.82 -10.12
N TYR A 637 -50.90 -9.73 -10.88
CA TYR A 637 -50.54 -8.43 -10.35
C TYR A 637 -51.74 -7.48 -10.34
N GLN A 638 -51.67 -6.44 -9.52
CA GLN A 638 -52.72 -5.42 -9.45
C GLN A 638 -52.89 -4.74 -10.81
N GLU A 639 -54.14 -4.55 -11.24
CA GLU A 639 -54.43 -3.92 -12.52
C GLU A 639 -53.82 -2.51 -12.58
N GLY A 640 -53.13 -2.20 -13.69
CA GLY A 640 -52.44 -0.92 -13.88
C GLY A 640 -51.14 -0.75 -13.09
N SER A 641 -50.73 -1.71 -12.25
CA SER A 641 -49.46 -1.62 -11.50
C SER A 641 -48.21 -1.78 -12.37
N ILE A 642 -48.35 -2.37 -13.56
CA ILE A 642 -47.29 -2.55 -14.55
C ILE A 642 -47.73 -1.89 -15.86
N SER A 643 -47.05 -0.80 -16.21
CA SER A 643 -47.27 -0.03 -17.44
C SER A 643 -46.82 -0.78 -18.69
N ALA A 644 -47.30 -0.35 -19.86
CA ALA A 644 -46.89 -0.95 -21.14
C ALA A 644 -45.38 -0.88 -21.41
N LYS A 645 -44.70 0.17 -20.91
CA LYS A 645 -43.24 0.32 -21.03
C LYS A 645 -42.50 -0.71 -20.17
N GLU A 646 -42.95 -0.92 -18.94
CA GLU A 646 -42.34 -1.91 -18.04
C GLU A 646 -42.57 -3.34 -18.55
N LYS A 647 -43.76 -3.64 -19.09
CA LYS A 647 -44.05 -4.94 -19.70
C LYS A 647 -43.08 -5.31 -20.83
N ALA A 648 -42.61 -4.32 -21.60
CA ALA A 648 -41.64 -4.55 -22.67
C ALA A 648 -40.23 -4.90 -22.15
N LEU A 649 -39.97 -4.66 -20.86
CA LEU A 649 -38.69 -4.90 -20.17
C LEU A 649 -38.80 -6.02 -19.13
N ILE A 650 -39.93 -6.73 -19.09
CA ILE A 650 -40.15 -7.89 -18.22
C ILE A 650 -39.90 -9.17 -18.99
N SER A 651 -39.26 -10.12 -18.30
CA SER A 651 -39.07 -11.49 -18.76
C SER A 651 -39.57 -12.50 -17.72
N PHE A 652 -39.93 -13.67 -18.20
CA PHE A 652 -40.46 -14.78 -17.42
C PHE A 652 -39.54 -15.99 -17.54
N ASP A 653 -39.32 -16.66 -16.42
CA ASP A 653 -38.56 -17.90 -16.33
C ASP A 653 -39.29 -18.88 -15.40
N GLU A 654 -39.11 -20.18 -15.64
CA GLU A 654 -39.72 -21.22 -14.83
C GLU A 654 -38.70 -22.28 -14.41
N GLU A 655 -38.90 -22.83 -13.22
CA GLU A 655 -38.17 -24.01 -12.78
C GLU A 655 -38.97 -25.27 -13.19
N ILE A 656 -38.56 -25.88 -14.30
CA ILE A 656 -39.23 -27.08 -14.82
C ILE A 656 -38.96 -28.28 -13.90
N PRO A 657 -39.99 -28.92 -13.32
CA PRO A 657 -39.82 -30.11 -12.50
C PRO A 657 -39.08 -31.22 -13.26
N SER A 658 -38.19 -31.92 -12.55
CA SER A 658 -37.42 -33.02 -13.11
C SER A 658 -37.43 -34.25 -12.20
N LYS A 659 -37.32 -35.44 -12.79
CA LYS A 659 -37.23 -36.72 -12.07
C LYS A 659 -36.21 -37.63 -12.74
N MET A 660 -35.65 -38.56 -11.97
CA MET A 660 -34.75 -39.59 -12.50
C MET A 660 -35.57 -40.79 -12.98
N VAL A 661 -35.38 -41.20 -14.23
CA VAL A 661 -35.92 -42.43 -14.82
C VAL A 661 -34.75 -43.16 -15.48
N ASP A 662 -34.47 -44.38 -15.06
CA ASP A 662 -33.34 -45.20 -15.57
C ASP A 662 -32.01 -44.43 -15.61
N ASP A 663 -31.62 -43.82 -14.49
CA ASP A 663 -30.43 -42.96 -14.32
C ASP A 663 -30.36 -41.72 -15.25
N THR A 664 -31.45 -41.42 -15.95
CA THR A 664 -31.56 -40.25 -16.83
C THR A 664 -32.50 -39.21 -16.24
N LYS A 665 -32.07 -37.95 -16.21
CA LYS A 665 -32.90 -36.84 -15.76
C LYS A 665 -33.91 -36.46 -16.85
N VAL A 666 -35.19 -36.69 -16.59
CA VAL A 666 -36.30 -36.32 -17.48
C VAL A 666 -36.98 -35.08 -16.89
N TYR A 667 -37.42 -34.16 -17.76
CA TYR A 667 -38.12 -32.92 -17.39
C TYR A 667 -39.60 -32.99 -17.79
N ALA A 668 -40.47 -32.32 -17.03
CA ALA A 668 -41.87 -32.13 -17.41
C ALA A 668 -42.00 -31.17 -18.61
N ASP A 669 -43.20 -31.07 -19.19
CA ASP A 669 -43.49 -30.07 -20.22
C ASP A 669 -43.30 -28.65 -19.65
N ALA A 670 -42.63 -27.78 -20.41
CA ALA A 670 -42.53 -26.36 -20.13
C ALA A 670 -43.92 -25.70 -20.16
N TRP A 671 -44.20 -24.82 -19.20
CA TRP A 671 -45.41 -23.99 -19.22
C TRP A 671 -45.18 -22.72 -20.02
N LEU A 672 -43.96 -22.16 -19.95
CA LEU A 672 -43.56 -20.98 -20.70
C LEU A 672 -43.06 -21.37 -22.08
N SER A 673 -43.31 -20.50 -23.06
CA SER A 673 -42.69 -20.63 -24.38
C SER A 673 -41.19 -20.29 -24.32
N SER A 674 -40.45 -20.59 -25.40
CA SER A 674 -39.05 -20.15 -25.52
C SER A 674 -38.89 -18.63 -25.59
N ASN A 675 -39.96 -17.88 -25.88
CA ASN A 675 -39.97 -16.43 -25.84
C ASN A 675 -40.19 -15.96 -24.39
N LYS A 676 -39.11 -15.57 -23.71
CA LYS A 676 -39.17 -15.11 -22.31
C LYS A 676 -39.96 -13.83 -22.09
N SER A 677 -40.28 -13.06 -23.13
CA SER A 677 -41.16 -11.89 -23.01
C SER A 677 -42.66 -12.24 -23.07
N SER A 678 -42.98 -13.51 -23.33
CA SER A 678 -44.36 -13.99 -23.33
C SER A 678 -44.88 -14.15 -21.91
N ASP A 679 -46.00 -13.49 -21.63
CA ASP A 679 -46.75 -13.52 -20.39
C ASP A 679 -47.76 -14.67 -20.33
N GLU A 680 -47.88 -15.46 -21.40
CA GLU A 680 -48.81 -16.57 -21.50
C GLU A 680 -48.13 -17.90 -21.13
N ILE A 681 -48.78 -18.65 -20.25
CA ILE A 681 -48.41 -20.03 -19.92
C ILE A 681 -49.42 -21.01 -20.51
N THR A 682 -48.94 -22.20 -20.88
CA THR A 682 -49.75 -23.33 -21.35
C THR A 682 -49.52 -24.55 -20.45
N VAL A 683 -50.54 -24.93 -19.70
CA VAL A 683 -50.47 -25.98 -18.67
C VAL A 683 -51.20 -27.24 -19.13
N ALA A 684 -50.62 -28.40 -18.85
CA ALA A 684 -51.27 -29.68 -19.13
C ALA A 684 -52.38 -29.99 -18.10
N PRO A 685 -53.40 -30.80 -18.45
CA PRO A 685 -54.42 -31.28 -17.50
C PRO A 685 -53.84 -32.08 -16.31
N TYR A 686 -54.67 -32.35 -15.30
CA TYR A 686 -54.33 -32.90 -13.97
C TYR A 686 -53.55 -34.22 -13.97
N ASP A 687 -53.74 -35.08 -14.98
CA ASP A 687 -53.10 -36.40 -15.06
C ASP A 687 -51.70 -36.36 -15.67
N ALA A 688 -51.30 -35.23 -16.24
CA ALA A 688 -49.97 -35.01 -16.77
C ALA A 688 -49.02 -34.55 -15.67
N TRP A 689 -47.85 -35.19 -15.59
CA TRP A 689 -46.80 -34.78 -14.65
C TRP A 689 -46.35 -33.34 -14.94
N GLY A 690 -46.30 -32.51 -13.90
CA GLY A 690 -46.05 -31.08 -14.00
C GLY A 690 -47.23 -30.27 -14.55
N GLY A 691 -48.44 -30.84 -14.62
CA GLY A 691 -49.66 -30.18 -15.10
C GLY A 691 -50.45 -29.44 -14.01
N ALA A 692 -51.75 -29.26 -14.25
CA ALA A 692 -52.67 -28.62 -13.30
C ALA A 692 -52.63 -29.32 -11.94
N TYR A 693 -52.81 -28.56 -10.86
CA TYR A 693 -52.67 -28.97 -9.46
C TYR A 693 -51.25 -29.34 -8.98
N GLU A 694 -50.24 -29.31 -9.85
CA GLU A 694 -48.84 -29.32 -9.41
C GLU A 694 -48.30 -27.88 -9.35
N GLY A 695 -47.62 -27.53 -8.26
CA GLY A 695 -47.04 -26.21 -8.06
C GLY A 695 -45.72 -26.05 -8.83
N ARG A 696 -45.51 -24.89 -9.45
CA ARG A 696 -44.29 -24.58 -10.23
C ARG A 696 -43.70 -23.22 -9.87
N ASN A 697 -42.39 -23.15 -9.67
CA ASN A 697 -41.73 -21.87 -9.39
C ASN A 697 -41.60 -21.04 -10.66
N ILE A 698 -42.14 -19.83 -10.65
CA ILE A 698 -42.04 -18.83 -11.70
C ILE A 698 -41.22 -17.65 -11.17
N THR A 699 -40.28 -17.19 -11.99
CA THR A 699 -39.52 -15.95 -11.77
C THR A 699 -39.95 -14.92 -12.81
N VAL A 700 -40.40 -13.76 -12.34
CA VAL A 700 -40.68 -12.60 -13.17
C VAL A 700 -39.57 -11.59 -12.93
N ALA A 701 -38.95 -11.09 -13.99
CA ALA A 701 -37.73 -10.30 -13.94
C ALA A 701 -37.90 -9.01 -14.75
N TYR A 702 -37.79 -7.85 -14.10
CA TYR A 702 -37.80 -6.53 -14.73
C TYR A 702 -36.38 -5.99 -14.87
N ALA A 703 -35.99 -5.60 -16.08
CA ALA A 703 -34.72 -4.95 -16.39
C ALA A 703 -34.89 -3.41 -16.40
N PRO A 704 -34.42 -2.67 -15.39
CA PRO A 704 -34.60 -1.22 -15.33
C PRO A 704 -34.02 -0.52 -16.56
N PHE A 705 -34.83 0.31 -17.22
CA PHE A 705 -34.47 1.05 -18.44
C PHE A 705 -34.02 0.19 -19.64
N GLY A 706 -34.11 -1.14 -19.56
CA GLY A 706 -33.49 -2.05 -20.53
C GLY A 706 -31.96 -2.06 -20.47
N ASN A 707 -31.39 -1.69 -19.33
CA ASN A 707 -29.95 -1.65 -19.11
C ASN A 707 -29.47 -2.93 -18.42
N ASP A 708 -28.70 -3.74 -19.14
CA ASP A 708 -28.17 -5.03 -18.69
C ASP A 708 -27.09 -4.90 -17.60
N ARG A 709 -26.66 -3.67 -17.29
CA ARG A 709 -25.66 -3.33 -16.25
C ARG A 709 -26.28 -2.81 -14.95
N LEU A 710 -27.61 -2.73 -14.89
CA LEU A 710 -28.35 -2.54 -13.64
C LEU A 710 -28.82 -3.89 -13.13
N ASN A 711 -28.91 -4.04 -11.82
CA ASN A 711 -29.43 -5.26 -11.22
C ASN A 711 -30.89 -5.49 -11.65
N VAL A 712 -31.21 -6.73 -12.01
CA VAL A 712 -32.58 -7.11 -12.37
C VAL A 712 -33.44 -7.19 -11.11
N ILE A 713 -34.63 -6.56 -11.17
CA ILE A 713 -35.62 -6.63 -10.08
C ILE A 713 -36.48 -7.87 -10.31
N THR A 714 -36.56 -8.77 -9.35
CA THR A 714 -37.26 -10.06 -9.51
C THR A 714 -38.40 -10.28 -8.53
N ASP A 715 -39.44 -10.96 -8.98
CA ASP A 715 -40.50 -11.53 -8.17
C ASP A 715 -40.56 -13.05 -8.39
N LYS A 716 -40.56 -13.82 -7.31
CA LYS A 716 -40.53 -15.29 -7.36
C LYS A 716 -41.70 -15.87 -6.57
N PHE A 717 -42.47 -16.75 -7.20
CA PHE A 717 -43.62 -17.40 -6.57
C PHE A 717 -43.84 -18.82 -7.12
N ASN A 718 -44.53 -19.65 -6.33
CA ASN A 718 -44.98 -20.98 -6.71
C ASN A 718 -46.42 -20.91 -7.23
N LEU A 719 -46.63 -21.16 -8.52
CA LEU A 719 -47.93 -21.10 -9.18
C LEU A 719 -48.58 -22.49 -9.26
N THR A 720 -49.83 -22.60 -8.81
CA THR A 720 -50.70 -23.75 -9.06
C THR A 720 -51.89 -23.34 -9.91
N VAL A 721 -52.08 -23.99 -11.06
CA VAL A 721 -53.27 -23.82 -11.90
C VAL A 721 -54.32 -24.87 -11.53
N LYS A 722 -55.53 -24.42 -11.18
CA LYS A 722 -56.63 -25.27 -10.72
C LYS A 722 -57.85 -25.18 -11.62
N SER A 723 -58.76 -26.14 -11.47
CA SER A 723 -60.05 -26.14 -12.14
C SER A 723 -61.05 -25.30 -11.38
N GLU A 724 -61.70 -24.39 -12.10
CA GLU A 724 -62.82 -23.62 -11.55
C GLU A 724 -64.07 -24.46 -11.33
N ILE A 725 -64.24 -25.57 -12.06
CA ILE A 725 -65.37 -26.48 -11.87
C ILE A 725 -65.17 -27.34 -10.62
N PHE A 726 -63.98 -27.91 -10.46
CA PHE A 726 -63.67 -28.81 -9.34
C PHE A 726 -63.55 -28.08 -8.00
N GLU A 727 -62.95 -26.89 -7.98
CA GLU A 727 -62.85 -26.09 -6.74
C GLU A 727 -64.17 -25.36 -6.40
N GLY A 728 -65.16 -25.43 -7.29
CA GLY A 728 -66.51 -24.89 -7.09
C GLY A 728 -67.39 -25.77 -6.20
N THR A 729 -68.70 -25.51 -6.23
CA THR A 729 -69.70 -26.30 -5.51
C THR A 729 -70.41 -27.24 -6.48
N PHE A 730 -70.48 -28.52 -6.14
CA PHE A 730 -71.36 -29.50 -6.78
C PHE A 730 -72.07 -30.32 -5.71
N LYS A 731 -73.39 -30.16 -5.59
CA LYS A 731 -74.16 -30.78 -4.51
C LYS A 731 -75.59 -31.08 -4.91
N TYR A 732 -76.12 -32.20 -4.45
CA TYR A 732 -77.52 -32.55 -4.63
C TYR A 732 -78.40 -31.81 -3.62
N ILE A 733 -79.40 -31.09 -4.11
CA ILE A 733 -80.29 -30.23 -3.32
C ILE A 733 -81.77 -30.65 -3.41
N GLY A 734 -82.04 -31.85 -3.96
CA GLY A 734 -83.38 -32.38 -4.04
C GLY A 734 -84.02 -32.67 -2.68
N LYS A 735 -85.36 -32.62 -2.62
CA LYS A 735 -86.15 -32.87 -1.38
C LYS A 735 -86.24 -34.34 -0.97
N SER A 736 -85.82 -35.25 -1.84
CA SER A 736 -85.75 -36.72 -1.69
C SER A 736 -84.63 -37.21 -2.60
N GLY A 737 -84.09 -38.40 -2.40
CA GLY A 737 -82.85 -38.84 -3.04
C GLY A 737 -81.60 -38.59 -2.21
N THR A 738 -81.76 -38.13 -0.96
CA THR A 738 -80.67 -37.97 0.02
C THR A 738 -80.53 -39.24 0.86
N GLU A 739 -79.41 -39.43 1.55
CA GLU A 739 -79.20 -40.60 2.41
C GLU A 739 -80.30 -40.76 3.48
N ALA A 740 -80.72 -39.64 4.10
CA ALA A 740 -81.77 -39.62 5.11
C ALA A 740 -83.18 -39.85 4.52
N LYS A 741 -83.38 -39.52 3.24
CA LYS A 741 -84.66 -39.69 2.54
C LYS A 741 -84.41 -40.14 1.10
N PRO A 742 -84.09 -41.43 0.88
CA PRO A 742 -83.83 -41.95 -0.45
C PRO A 742 -85.06 -41.82 -1.34
N PHE A 743 -84.85 -41.80 -2.65
CA PHE A 743 -85.93 -42.00 -3.61
C PHE A 743 -86.55 -43.37 -3.43
N GLU A 744 -87.87 -43.51 -3.66
CA GLU A 744 -88.55 -44.80 -3.58
C GLU A 744 -89.01 -45.21 -4.98
N VAL A 745 -88.58 -46.39 -5.43
CA VAL A 745 -88.95 -46.95 -6.75
C VAL A 745 -89.45 -48.39 -6.59
N ASP A 746 -90.43 -48.79 -7.40
CA ASP A 746 -90.98 -50.15 -7.43
C ASP A 746 -91.32 -50.60 -8.87
N GLY A 747 -92.09 -51.70 -9.01
CA GLY A 747 -92.46 -52.23 -10.33
C GLY A 747 -93.41 -51.34 -11.16
N GLY A 748 -94.02 -50.31 -10.56
CA GLY A 748 -94.93 -49.36 -11.22
C GLY A 748 -94.58 -47.88 -11.01
N HIS A 749 -93.69 -47.56 -10.06
CA HIS A 749 -93.25 -46.20 -9.74
C HIS A 749 -91.77 -45.99 -10.07
N THR A 750 -91.50 -44.93 -10.85
CA THR A 750 -90.16 -44.47 -11.22
C THR A 750 -89.91 -43.07 -10.64
N GLN A 751 -88.64 -42.70 -10.53
CA GLN A 751 -88.25 -41.39 -10.06
C GLN A 751 -87.45 -40.63 -11.13
N ASP A 752 -87.73 -39.35 -11.28
CA ASP A 752 -86.95 -38.45 -12.13
C ASP A 752 -85.80 -37.84 -11.33
N LEU A 753 -84.60 -37.91 -11.88
CA LEU A 753 -83.44 -37.12 -11.45
C LEU A 753 -83.20 -36.02 -12.50
N LEU A 754 -83.27 -34.76 -12.07
CA LEU A 754 -83.19 -33.62 -12.97
C LEU A 754 -81.89 -32.84 -12.76
N ALA A 755 -81.34 -32.28 -13.84
CA ALA A 755 -80.11 -31.47 -13.76
C ALA A 755 -80.24 -30.28 -12.79
N LYS A 756 -81.45 -29.69 -12.68
CA LYS A 756 -81.76 -28.59 -11.76
C LYS A 756 -81.76 -28.98 -10.27
N ASP A 757 -81.76 -30.28 -9.95
CA ASP A 757 -81.73 -30.76 -8.56
C ASP A 757 -80.32 -30.73 -7.98
N PHE A 758 -79.35 -30.20 -8.73
CA PHE A 758 -77.96 -30.01 -8.31
C PHE A 758 -77.61 -28.53 -8.26
N GLU A 759 -77.08 -28.09 -7.11
CA GLU A 759 -76.36 -26.83 -6.97
C GLU A 759 -74.99 -26.98 -7.63
N LYS A 760 -74.68 -26.04 -8.53
CA LYS A 760 -73.52 -26.07 -9.43
C LYS A 760 -72.99 -24.66 -9.58
N THR A 761 -71.88 -24.35 -8.92
CA THR A 761 -71.20 -23.06 -9.08
C THR A 761 -69.71 -23.30 -9.30
N ASP A 762 -69.06 -22.51 -10.12
CA ASP A 762 -67.61 -22.54 -10.26
C ASP A 762 -66.92 -21.89 -9.04
N ALA A 763 -65.59 -21.85 -9.06
CA ALA A 763 -64.76 -21.26 -8.01
C ALA A 763 -65.00 -19.76 -7.77
N TYR A 764 -65.64 -19.06 -8.72
CA TYR A 764 -66.04 -17.66 -8.58
C TYR A 764 -67.47 -17.51 -8.04
N GLY A 765 -68.17 -18.62 -7.78
CA GLY A 765 -69.57 -18.64 -7.36
C GLY A 765 -70.56 -18.43 -8.52
N VAL A 766 -70.11 -18.51 -9.77
CA VAL A 766 -70.98 -18.37 -10.94
C VAL A 766 -71.63 -19.71 -11.27
N GLY A 767 -72.95 -19.71 -11.43
CA GLY A 767 -73.70 -20.92 -11.77
C GLY A 767 -73.35 -21.45 -13.16
N TYR A 768 -73.33 -22.78 -13.32
CA TYR A 768 -73.09 -23.43 -14.61
C TYR A 768 -74.07 -24.60 -14.86
N ASP A 769 -74.26 -24.92 -16.14
CA ASP A 769 -75.08 -26.05 -16.61
C ASP A 769 -74.22 -27.26 -17.00
N PHE A 770 -74.82 -28.45 -17.09
CA PHE A 770 -74.07 -29.68 -17.39
C PHE A 770 -73.48 -29.73 -18.81
N ASP A 771 -73.93 -28.88 -19.72
CA ASP A 771 -73.39 -28.71 -21.08
C ASP A 771 -72.37 -27.56 -21.19
N ASP A 772 -71.94 -26.98 -20.05
CA ASP A 772 -70.90 -25.95 -20.01
C ASP A 772 -69.65 -26.42 -20.77
N LYS A 773 -69.08 -25.55 -21.60
CA LYS A 773 -67.92 -25.85 -22.44
C LYS A 773 -66.71 -26.33 -21.64
N ARG A 774 -66.63 -26.04 -20.35
CA ARG A 774 -65.56 -26.46 -19.43
C ARG A 774 -65.71 -27.90 -18.95
N ILE A 775 -66.89 -28.49 -19.10
CA ILE A 775 -67.20 -29.86 -18.72
C ILE A 775 -66.87 -30.79 -19.89
N LYS A 776 -66.22 -31.90 -19.59
CA LYS A 776 -65.90 -32.95 -20.56
C LYS A 776 -67.02 -33.99 -20.63
N SER A 777 -67.57 -34.39 -19.48
CA SER A 777 -68.69 -35.34 -19.38
C SER A 777 -69.36 -35.30 -18.02
N VAL A 778 -70.65 -35.66 -17.96
CA VAL A 778 -71.40 -35.85 -16.71
C VAL A 778 -71.96 -37.26 -16.70
N VAL A 779 -71.26 -38.19 -16.05
CA VAL A 779 -71.55 -39.63 -16.09
C VAL A 779 -72.36 -40.02 -14.85
N LEU A 780 -73.38 -40.86 -15.04
CA LEU A 780 -74.07 -41.52 -13.94
C LEU A 780 -73.58 -42.95 -13.78
N GLU A 781 -73.19 -43.31 -12.56
CA GLU A 781 -72.70 -44.63 -12.22
C GLU A 781 -73.55 -45.26 -11.11
N LEU A 782 -73.91 -46.53 -11.29
CA LEU A 782 -74.49 -47.36 -10.22
C LEU A 782 -73.35 -47.75 -9.28
N ALA A 783 -73.20 -47.01 -8.17
CA ALA A 783 -71.98 -46.98 -7.38
C ALA A 783 -71.79 -48.26 -6.54
N ASN A 784 -72.85 -48.70 -5.86
CA ASN A 784 -72.82 -49.89 -5.01
C ASN A 784 -73.43 -51.13 -5.70
N GLN A 785 -73.16 -52.31 -5.16
CA GLN A 785 -73.61 -53.58 -5.77
C GLN A 785 -75.14 -53.66 -5.85
N ASP A 786 -75.84 -53.18 -4.81
CA ASP A 786 -77.30 -53.11 -4.80
C ASP A 786 -77.84 -52.25 -5.96
N ALA A 787 -77.21 -51.12 -6.27
CA ALA A 787 -77.60 -50.30 -7.42
C ALA A 787 -77.45 -51.08 -8.74
N LYS A 788 -76.34 -51.79 -8.92
CA LYS A 788 -76.07 -52.62 -10.12
C LYS A 788 -77.08 -53.76 -10.29
N ASP A 789 -77.53 -54.33 -9.18
CA ASP A 789 -78.44 -55.46 -9.14
C ASP A 789 -79.91 -55.06 -9.29
N TYR A 790 -80.32 -53.92 -8.74
CA TYR A 790 -81.75 -53.58 -8.59
C TYR A 790 -82.21 -52.29 -9.29
N VAL A 791 -81.31 -51.44 -9.80
CA VAL A 791 -81.67 -50.17 -10.44
C VAL A 791 -81.37 -50.19 -11.94
N THR A 792 -82.19 -49.49 -12.72
CA THR A 792 -81.95 -49.17 -14.14
C THR A 792 -82.07 -47.66 -14.34
N LEU A 793 -81.16 -47.10 -15.14
CA LEU A 793 -81.16 -45.68 -15.52
C LEU A 793 -81.56 -45.56 -17.00
N SER A 794 -82.41 -44.58 -17.34
CA SER A 794 -82.78 -44.33 -18.72
C SER A 794 -81.64 -43.77 -19.59
N ALA A 795 -80.63 -43.15 -18.95
CA ALA A 795 -79.41 -42.68 -19.57
C ALA A 795 -78.28 -42.68 -18.52
N THR A 796 -77.04 -42.78 -19.00
CA THR A 796 -75.83 -42.78 -18.16
C THR A 796 -74.98 -41.51 -18.33
N ASP A 797 -75.50 -40.52 -19.06
CA ASP A 797 -74.81 -39.27 -19.38
C ASP A 797 -75.81 -38.11 -19.36
N PHE A 798 -75.66 -37.22 -18.38
CA PHE A 798 -76.52 -36.05 -18.19
C PHE A 798 -76.29 -34.95 -19.23
N THR A 799 -75.16 -34.95 -19.95
CA THR A 799 -74.89 -33.92 -20.98
C THR A 799 -75.80 -34.06 -22.20
N LYS A 800 -76.50 -35.18 -22.34
CA LYS A 800 -77.37 -35.52 -23.47
C LYS A 800 -78.85 -35.49 -23.14
N THR A 801 -79.21 -35.20 -21.89
CA THR A 801 -80.60 -35.20 -21.43
C THR A 801 -80.80 -34.36 -20.17
N ASP A 802 -81.93 -33.66 -20.08
CA ASP A 802 -82.27 -32.86 -18.91
C ASP A 802 -82.83 -33.69 -17.74
N LYS A 803 -83.09 -34.98 -18.00
CA LYS A 803 -83.81 -35.89 -17.10
C LYS A 803 -83.32 -37.33 -17.25
N VAL A 804 -82.94 -37.93 -16.13
CA VAL A 804 -82.70 -39.38 -16.04
C VAL A 804 -83.83 -40.01 -15.21
N VAL A 805 -84.50 -41.00 -15.80
CA VAL A 805 -85.50 -41.81 -15.08
C VAL A 805 -84.78 -42.96 -14.39
N ILE A 806 -84.95 -43.03 -13.08
CA ILE A 806 -84.51 -44.11 -12.21
C ILE A 806 -85.67 -45.07 -11.99
N SER A 807 -85.47 -46.34 -12.34
CA SER A 807 -86.49 -47.38 -12.21
C SER A 807 -85.93 -48.66 -11.61
N LYS A 808 -86.83 -49.51 -11.10
CA LYS A 808 -86.48 -50.85 -10.62
C LYS A 808 -86.16 -51.77 -11.79
N LYS A 809 -85.04 -52.49 -11.69
CA LYS A 809 -84.65 -53.55 -12.64
C LYS A 809 -85.59 -54.75 -12.52
N ALA A 810 -85.97 -55.34 -13.64
CA ALA A 810 -86.82 -56.54 -13.64
C ALA A 810 -86.10 -57.71 -12.93
N SER A 811 -86.77 -58.36 -11.98
CA SER A 811 -86.25 -59.52 -11.24
C SER A 811 -87.29 -60.64 -11.17
N GLN A 812 -86.83 -61.88 -11.27
CA GLN A 812 -87.68 -63.08 -11.15
C GLN A 812 -88.00 -63.43 -9.68
N THR A 813 -87.28 -62.83 -8.72
CA THR A 813 -87.45 -63.06 -7.28
C THR A 813 -87.91 -61.77 -6.57
N PRO A 814 -88.97 -61.82 -5.73
CA PRO A 814 -89.44 -60.65 -5.00
C PRO A 814 -88.39 -60.12 -4.00
N ILE A 815 -88.28 -58.79 -3.89
CA ILE A 815 -87.45 -58.14 -2.87
C ILE A 815 -88.15 -58.27 -1.52
N ILE A 816 -87.48 -58.91 -0.54
CA ILE A 816 -88.00 -59.08 0.82
C ILE A 816 -87.57 -57.90 1.70
N THR A 817 -86.30 -57.50 1.61
CA THR A 817 -85.73 -56.36 2.32
C THR A 817 -85.31 -55.31 1.30
N PRO A 818 -85.95 -54.13 1.25
CA PRO A 818 -85.60 -53.06 0.31
C PRO A 818 -84.14 -52.61 0.45
N PRO A 819 -83.29 -52.82 -0.57
CA PRO A 819 -81.92 -52.32 -0.54
C PRO A 819 -81.89 -50.80 -0.78
N VAL A 820 -80.83 -50.16 -0.29
CA VAL A 820 -80.51 -48.75 -0.58
C VAL A 820 -79.38 -48.72 -1.60
N CYS A 821 -79.73 -48.31 -2.81
CA CYS A 821 -78.87 -48.18 -3.96
C CYS A 821 -78.26 -46.78 -4.02
N GLU A 822 -77.00 -46.70 -4.41
CA GLU A 822 -76.27 -45.44 -4.63
C GLU A 822 -76.08 -45.20 -6.12
N VAL A 823 -76.49 -44.01 -6.58
CA VAL A 823 -76.27 -43.52 -7.95
C VAL A 823 -75.36 -42.31 -7.86
N ASN A 824 -74.12 -42.45 -8.31
CA ASN A 824 -73.17 -41.36 -8.38
C ASN A 824 -73.42 -40.55 -9.65
N VAL A 825 -73.45 -39.23 -9.53
CA VAL A 825 -73.34 -38.29 -10.63
C VAL A 825 -71.93 -37.71 -10.60
N ILE A 826 -71.17 -37.93 -11.66
CA ILE A 826 -69.75 -37.62 -11.74
C ILE A 826 -69.54 -36.60 -12.85
N ILE A 827 -69.12 -35.38 -12.49
CA ILE A 827 -68.65 -34.38 -13.45
C ILE A 827 -67.16 -34.63 -13.68
N THR A 828 -66.76 -34.84 -14.94
CA THR A 828 -65.36 -34.73 -15.36
C THR A 828 -65.19 -33.43 -16.11
N ASP A 829 -64.30 -32.55 -15.65
CA ASP A 829 -64.00 -31.29 -16.33
C ASP A 829 -62.88 -31.43 -17.37
N LYS A 830 -62.65 -30.37 -18.14
CA LYS A 830 -61.56 -30.31 -19.13
C LYS A 830 -60.16 -30.17 -18.53
N TRP A 831 -60.05 -29.83 -17.24
CA TRP A 831 -58.78 -29.94 -16.50
C TRP A 831 -58.46 -31.38 -16.13
N GLY A 832 -59.40 -32.32 -16.31
CA GLY A 832 -59.23 -33.73 -16.00
C GLY A 832 -59.56 -34.10 -14.55
N ARG A 833 -60.17 -33.18 -13.79
CA ARG A 833 -60.63 -33.45 -12.42
C ARG A 833 -62.06 -34.00 -12.43
N GLN A 834 -62.38 -34.74 -11.37
CA GLN A 834 -63.70 -35.32 -11.18
C GLN A 834 -64.31 -34.90 -9.86
N THR A 835 -65.55 -34.41 -9.90
CA THR A 835 -66.38 -34.17 -8.71
C THR A 835 -67.56 -35.13 -8.73
N THR A 836 -67.81 -35.80 -7.61
CA THR A 836 -68.87 -36.82 -7.50
C THR A 836 -69.88 -36.40 -6.44
N GLU A 837 -71.16 -36.58 -6.75
CA GLU A 837 -72.25 -36.44 -5.80
C GLU A 837 -73.16 -37.67 -5.85
N THR A 838 -73.56 -38.18 -4.70
CA THR A 838 -74.32 -39.43 -4.60
C THR A 838 -75.80 -39.17 -4.32
N VAL A 839 -76.65 -39.80 -5.12
CA VAL A 839 -78.10 -39.84 -4.95
C VAL A 839 -78.53 -41.23 -4.49
N TYR A 840 -79.37 -41.30 -3.47
CA TYR A 840 -79.78 -42.54 -2.81
C TYR A 840 -81.17 -42.99 -3.26
N VAL A 841 -81.32 -44.28 -3.53
CA VAL A 841 -82.55 -44.88 -4.06
C VAL A 841 -82.87 -46.15 -3.28
N LYS A 842 -84.01 -46.20 -2.61
CA LYS A 842 -84.55 -47.38 -1.96
C LYS A 842 -85.48 -48.14 -2.91
N VAL A 843 -85.15 -49.39 -3.20
CA VAL A 843 -85.93 -50.23 -4.13
C VAL A 843 -86.94 -51.06 -3.37
N LEU A 844 -88.23 -50.73 -3.50
CA LEU A 844 -89.32 -51.39 -2.80
C LEU A 844 -89.75 -52.70 -3.48
N LYS A 845 -90.62 -53.45 -2.79
CA LYS A 845 -91.03 -54.82 -3.13
C LYS A 845 -91.54 -54.97 -4.56
#